data_AF-A0A7C6JWC3-F1
#
_entry.id   AF-A0A7C6JWC3-F1
#
_cell.length_a   1.000
_cell.length_b   1.000
_cell.length_c   1.000
_cell.angle_alpha   90.00
_cell.angle_beta   90.00
_cell.angle_gamma   90.00
#
_symmetry.space_group_name_H-M   'P 1'
#
loop_
_entity.id
_entity.type
_entity.pdbx_description
1 polymer ?
#
loop_
_entity_poly.entity_id
_entity_poly.type
_entity_poly.pdbx_seq_one_letter_code
_entity_poly.pdbx_strand_id
1 'polypeptide(L)'
;MQDFILQNDELMDFDFCEAKNTNEHFHQNMELLYVLEGDLTLQVENDSFHMKRDDFVIINVNRRHSYSSSIEVLTGFIHMNFRKISRYINTNKITFFCNTVIDNNNANEKVRKVLYKIFNQYLDKNGNGLVYLNSLYYELLNLIISNFVVEKNDIRFENTGNEEKNRINGIVDYIYANYQNEICLSELSKQLYLSETYLSKYFKKKLGMNFKDYLNSIRLSHAVDELKFSNKSMIRVALDNGFPNTAAFDKVFKEAYQMTPSAYAEKMRKNAMTDLKLTDTKAEISEKVRKHLHHLEMKVIENQSYNYVILDALNKRPYPKSWKRMINIGLGSDLLRSDMQEHILLLKKELKFEYVRFWDLYSPELLLNINSQDNKYNFTKLDRIFDFFTENEIKPYIELGFKPIRLIRNTENYFVSQEREILFRNLSEYKKFLYTLVTHYVNRYGMEEVERWYFEQWNDPRYFVSEDYLEYFEVFETAYDTLKSISPQIKLGGGGFQQSDTNVTLQQVIALWKKRMCYPDFISLYSYPYTRGEVNMEYDARRSKDPDFVRNQVLMARDILHESGLYNPELHISEWNSTISNRNCLNDSCYKGAYIMKNIIDVIGQVDLMGYWVGSDLFSEYLDSHCLLNGSGGLLSKDGIRKPGFYAFEFMNQMGNFLLGGNENCVVTTNGHGNYSVACHNYKHPNFKYYMKMEDVMDIAQMQELFDNNELLRLNFQIKHVKNGTYQLKTRSLGPQNGSVQDEWIKMDLSENLNKQELDYLRQICTPHITIRTCEVTDGILNFETVLQPLEIQYIHLLYQL
;
A
#
# COMPACT_ATOMS: atom_id res chain seq x y z
N MET A 1 -1.44 0.32 36.50
CA MET A 1 -2.81 -0.24 36.48
C MET A 1 -3.79 0.90 36.19
N GLN A 2 -3.82 1.35 34.93
CA GLN A 2 -4.94 2.09 34.37
C GLN A 2 -5.97 1.00 34.03
N ASP A 3 -7.12 0.98 34.70
CA ASP A 3 -8.10 -0.09 34.49
C ASP A 3 -8.97 0.20 33.26
N PHE A 4 -8.86 -0.71 32.29
CA PHE A 4 -9.69 -0.98 31.11
C PHE A 4 -11.19 -0.88 31.37
N ILE A 5 -11.88 -0.03 30.60
CA ILE A 5 -13.34 -0.08 30.48
C ILE A 5 -13.73 0.31 29.04
N LEU A 6 -14.31 -0.65 28.31
CA LEU A 6 -15.10 -0.45 27.09
C LEU A 6 -16.10 0.69 27.29
N GLN A 7 -16.13 1.69 26.40
CA GLN A 7 -17.29 2.59 26.37
C GLN A 7 -18.57 1.76 26.16
N ASN A 8 -19.69 2.19 26.73
CA ASN A 8 -20.96 1.43 26.80
C ASN A 8 -21.49 0.91 25.44
N ASP A 9 -20.89 1.31 24.31
CA ASP A 9 -21.25 0.92 22.95
C ASP A 9 -20.11 0.31 22.10
N GLU A 10 -18.97 -0.09 22.66
CA GLU A 10 -17.89 -0.76 21.89
C GLU A 10 -18.00 -2.30 21.94
N LEU A 11 -17.54 -3.00 20.87
CA LEU A 11 -17.56 -4.47 20.79
C LEU A 11 -16.37 -5.11 21.51
N MET A 12 -15.18 -4.55 21.28
CA MET A 12 -13.92 -4.96 21.90
C MET A 12 -13.07 -3.72 22.23
N ASP A 13 -12.28 -3.84 23.29
CA ASP A 13 -11.25 -2.88 23.69
C ASP A 13 -9.98 -3.65 24.02
N PHE A 14 -8.81 -3.03 23.82
CA PHE A 14 -7.53 -3.69 24.07
C PHE A 14 -6.45 -2.75 24.57
N ASP A 15 -5.52 -3.29 25.36
CA ASP A 15 -4.34 -2.56 25.83
C ASP A 15 -3.22 -3.52 26.27
N PHE A 16 -2.08 -2.93 26.62
CA PHE A 16 -0.89 -3.61 27.08
C PHE A 16 -0.55 -3.25 28.53
N CYS A 17 -0.07 -4.23 29.29
CA CYS A 17 0.41 -4.03 30.65
C CYS A 17 1.76 -4.72 30.86
N GLU A 18 2.63 -4.05 31.61
CA GLU A 18 3.87 -4.62 32.13
C GLU A 18 3.78 -4.68 33.66
N ALA A 19 3.66 -5.88 34.22
CA ALA A 19 3.51 -6.08 35.66
C ALA A 19 3.90 -7.50 36.09
N LYS A 20 4.29 -7.67 37.36
CA LYS A 20 4.62 -8.98 37.94
C LYS A 20 3.38 -9.80 38.34
N ASN A 21 2.30 -9.14 38.75
CA ASN A 21 1.10 -9.80 39.21
C ASN A 21 -0.14 -8.94 39.01
N THR A 22 -1.29 -9.60 38.99
CA THR A 22 -2.62 -8.99 39.09
C THR A 22 -3.36 -9.56 40.30
N ASN A 23 -4.18 -8.72 40.92
CA ASN A 23 -5.04 -9.17 42.01
C ASN A 23 -6.17 -10.07 41.49
N GLU A 24 -6.66 -10.97 42.33
CA GLU A 24 -7.82 -11.80 41.99
C GLU A 24 -9.08 -10.93 41.78
N HIS A 25 -9.74 -11.13 40.64
CA HIS A 25 -10.95 -10.40 40.27
C HIS A 25 -11.81 -11.21 39.28
N PHE A 26 -13.01 -10.72 38.97
CA PHE A 26 -13.92 -11.28 37.96
C PHE A 26 -14.77 -10.15 37.36
N HIS A 27 -15.21 -10.31 36.12
CA HIS A 27 -16.02 -9.31 35.42
C HIS A 27 -16.98 -9.95 34.39
N GLN A 28 -17.92 -9.16 33.85
CA GLN A 28 -18.99 -9.60 32.95
C GLN A 28 -18.58 -9.60 31.47
N ASN A 29 -17.40 -9.11 31.14
CA ASN A 29 -16.85 -9.19 29.79
C ASN A 29 -16.03 -10.48 29.67
N MET A 30 -15.85 -10.96 28.45
CA MET A 30 -14.85 -12.00 28.22
C MET A 30 -13.50 -11.30 28.06
N GLU A 31 -12.44 -11.93 28.56
CA GLU A 31 -11.09 -11.39 28.45
C GLU A 31 -10.20 -12.38 27.71
N LEU A 32 -9.42 -11.90 26.77
CA LEU A 32 -8.33 -12.65 26.15
C LEU A 32 -7.02 -12.08 26.67
N LEU A 33 -6.29 -12.89 27.43
CA LEU A 33 -4.94 -12.59 27.90
C LEU A 33 -3.93 -13.18 26.90
N TYR A 34 -3.02 -12.35 26.39
CA TYR A 34 -1.93 -12.73 25.48
C TYR A 34 -0.56 -12.38 26.10
N VAL A 35 0.41 -13.29 26.04
CA VAL A 35 1.78 -13.05 26.54
C VAL A 35 2.70 -12.59 25.40
N LEU A 36 3.12 -11.33 25.42
CA LEU A 36 4.09 -10.79 24.46
C LEU A 36 5.52 -11.11 24.89
N GLU A 37 5.84 -10.95 26.17
CA GLU A 37 7.19 -11.19 26.68
C GLU A 37 7.19 -11.72 28.11
N GLY A 38 8.07 -12.71 28.35
CA GLY A 38 8.22 -13.40 29.63
C GLY A 38 7.27 -14.58 29.80
N ASP A 39 7.26 -15.13 31.02
CA ASP A 39 6.47 -16.30 31.41
C ASP A 39 5.64 -15.95 32.65
N LEU A 40 4.38 -16.40 32.69
CA LEU A 40 3.47 -16.16 33.82
C LEU A 40 2.67 -17.40 34.19
N THR A 41 2.13 -17.42 35.41
CA THR A 41 1.15 -18.42 35.85
C THR A 41 -0.20 -17.73 35.99
N LEU A 42 -1.14 -18.11 35.13
CA LEU A 42 -2.54 -17.67 35.17
C LEU A 42 -3.34 -18.64 36.05
N GLN A 43 -3.99 -18.11 37.08
CA GLN A 43 -4.95 -18.82 37.92
C GLN A 43 -6.36 -18.45 37.47
N VAL A 44 -7.19 -19.43 37.11
CA VAL A 44 -8.61 -19.24 36.81
C VAL A 44 -9.42 -20.23 37.65
N GLU A 45 -10.18 -19.74 38.62
CA GLU A 45 -10.85 -20.55 39.63
C GLU A 45 -9.85 -21.53 40.31
N ASN A 46 -10.06 -22.84 40.15
CA ASN A 46 -9.19 -23.88 40.71
C ASN A 46 -8.07 -24.32 39.76
N ASP A 47 -8.11 -23.87 38.50
CA ASP A 47 -7.18 -24.30 37.47
C ASP A 47 -6.00 -23.31 37.37
N SER A 48 -4.81 -23.85 37.11
CA SER A 48 -3.57 -23.09 36.99
C SER A 48 -2.88 -23.40 35.68
N PHE A 49 -2.54 -22.36 34.90
CA PHE A 49 -1.93 -22.47 33.58
C PHE A 49 -0.60 -21.72 33.55
N HIS A 50 0.47 -22.43 33.22
CA HIS A 50 1.77 -21.79 32.98
C HIS A 50 1.85 -21.35 31.52
N MET A 51 1.77 -20.04 31.30
CA MET A 51 1.75 -19.42 29.98
C MET A 51 3.13 -18.88 29.64
N LYS A 52 3.58 -19.15 28.42
CA LYS A 52 4.84 -18.66 27.87
C LYS A 52 4.56 -17.61 26.79
N ARG A 53 5.62 -16.99 26.29
CA ARG A 53 5.54 -16.13 25.10
C ARG A 53 4.71 -16.76 23.97
N ASP A 54 3.82 -15.97 23.39
CA ASP A 54 2.88 -16.30 22.32
C ASP A 54 1.67 -17.19 22.73
N ASP A 55 1.55 -17.51 24.02
CA ASP A 55 0.34 -18.13 24.56
C ASP A 55 -0.77 -17.12 24.79
N PHE A 56 -2.00 -17.57 24.59
CA PHE A 56 -3.18 -16.81 24.93
C PHE A 56 -4.33 -17.69 25.44
N VAL A 57 -5.12 -17.10 26.33
CA VAL A 57 -6.26 -17.78 26.99
C VAL A 57 -7.46 -16.85 27.00
N ILE A 58 -8.63 -17.38 26.60
CA ILE A 58 -9.92 -16.71 26.82
C ILE A 58 -10.46 -17.08 28.19
N ILE A 59 -10.64 -16.07 29.02
CA ILE A 59 -11.28 -16.12 30.32
C ILE A 59 -12.76 -15.77 30.12
N ASN A 60 -13.63 -16.74 30.42
CA ASN A 60 -15.07 -16.60 30.27
C ASN A 60 -15.67 -15.70 31.36
N VAL A 61 -16.86 -15.16 31.10
CA VAL A 61 -17.56 -14.25 32.03
C VAL A 61 -17.70 -14.81 33.45
N ASN A 62 -17.54 -13.93 34.44
CA ASN A 62 -17.71 -14.21 35.87
C ASN A 62 -16.80 -15.32 36.42
N ARG A 63 -15.64 -15.57 35.81
CA ARG A 63 -14.60 -16.44 36.37
C ARG A 63 -13.61 -15.63 37.17
N ARG A 64 -13.31 -16.07 38.39
CA ARG A 64 -12.24 -15.49 39.21
C ARG A 64 -10.89 -15.81 38.58
N HIS A 65 -10.07 -14.78 38.38
CA HIS A 65 -8.76 -14.95 37.79
C HIS A 65 -7.73 -13.96 38.31
N SER A 66 -6.46 -14.37 38.23
CA SER A 66 -5.27 -13.56 38.53
C SER A 66 -4.06 -14.16 37.81
N TYR A 67 -2.99 -13.39 37.62
CA TYR A 67 -1.71 -13.96 37.22
C TYR A 67 -0.57 -13.51 38.12
N SER A 68 0.49 -14.32 38.13
CA SER A 68 1.74 -14.02 38.83
C SER A 68 2.96 -14.46 38.03
N SER A 69 4.05 -13.72 38.15
CA SER A 69 5.35 -14.02 37.58
C SER A 69 6.48 -13.62 38.54
N SER A 70 7.66 -14.21 38.33
CA SER A 70 8.88 -13.88 39.08
C SER A 70 9.51 -12.55 38.63
N ILE A 71 9.31 -12.19 37.37
CA ILE A 71 9.80 -10.96 36.73
C ILE A 71 8.63 -10.17 36.13
N GLU A 72 8.90 -8.95 35.68
CA GLU A 72 7.90 -8.19 34.93
C GLU A 72 7.67 -8.84 33.57
N VAL A 73 6.40 -8.98 33.19
CA VAL A 73 5.98 -9.61 31.93
C VAL A 73 5.14 -8.62 31.13
N LEU A 74 5.34 -8.60 29.81
CA LEU A 74 4.55 -7.78 28.89
C LEU A 74 3.37 -8.60 28.38
N THR A 75 2.17 -8.10 28.64
CA THR A 75 0.91 -8.79 28.35
C THR A 75 -0.04 -7.88 27.59
N GLY A 76 -0.85 -8.46 26.71
CA GLY A 76 -1.92 -7.79 25.98
C GLY A 76 -3.27 -8.34 26.43
N PHE A 77 -4.24 -7.47 26.63
CA PHE A 77 -5.60 -7.81 27.04
C PHE A 77 -6.57 -7.38 25.96
N ILE A 78 -7.49 -8.26 25.57
CA ILE A 78 -8.67 -7.89 24.78
C ILE A 78 -9.92 -8.19 25.59
N HIS A 79 -10.67 -7.14 25.91
CA HIS A 79 -11.96 -7.24 26.57
C HIS A 79 -13.07 -7.26 25.52
N MET A 80 -13.92 -8.27 25.59
CA MET A 80 -14.99 -8.51 24.63
C MET A 80 -16.35 -8.34 25.31
N ASN A 81 -17.20 -7.50 24.71
CA ASN A 81 -18.52 -7.20 25.24
C ASN A 81 -19.46 -8.40 25.10
N PHE A 82 -19.62 -9.17 26.19
CA PHE A 82 -20.41 -10.41 26.20
C PHE A 82 -21.86 -10.19 25.74
N ARG A 83 -22.46 -9.04 26.06
CA ARG A 83 -23.85 -8.73 25.68
C ARG A 83 -24.02 -8.56 24.17
N LYS A 84 -23.06 -7.91 23.51
CA LYS A 84 -23.08 -7.77 22.05
C LYS A 84 -22.89 -9.14 21.39
N ILE A 85 -21.95 -9.93 21.91
CA ILE A 85 -21.70 -11.29 21.42
C ILE A 85 -22.93 -12.18 21.61
N SER A 86 -23.58 -12.15 22.77
CA SER A 86 -24.76 -12.97 23.06
C SER A 86 -25.95 -12.64 22.16
N ARG A 87 -26.08 -11.38 21.72
CA ARG A 87 -27.05 -10.95 20.70
C ARG A 87 -26.71 -11.49 19.31
N TYR A 88 -25.44 -11.45 18.90
CA TYR A 88 -25.01 -11.98 17.60
C TYR A 88 -25.23 -13.50 17.49
N ILE A 89 -24.99 -14.25 18.57
CA ILE A 89 -25.11 -15.72 18.59
C ILE A 89 -26.50 -16.19 19.05
N ASN A 90 -27.37 -15.25 19.49
CA ASN A 90 -28.69 -15.53 20.04
C ASN A 90 -28.69 -16.54 21.20
N THR A 91 -27.69 -16.47 22.08
CA THR A 91 -27.56 -17.36 23.25
C THR A 91 -26.77 -16.69 24.38
N ASN A 92 -27.28 -16.83 25.60
CA ASN A 92 -26.61 -16.36 26.83
C ASN A 92 -25.75 -17.45 27.49
N LYS A 93 -25.53 -18.59 26.80
CA LYS A 93 -24.72 -19.73 27.27
C LYS A 93 -23.56 -19.95 26.32
N ILE A 94 -22.72 -18.94 26.17
CA ILE A 94 -21.53 -19.02 25.35
C ILE A 94 -20.37 -19.30 26.29
N THR A 95 -19.65 -20.38 26.02
CA THR A 95 -18.39 -20.67 26.68
C THR A 95 -17.39 -20.96 25.58
N PHE A 96 -16.30 -20.21 25.60
CA PHE A 96 -15.18 -20.43 24.70
C PHE A 96 -14.14 -21.29 25.40
N PHE A 97 -13.71 -22.36 24.73
CA PHE A 97 -12.55 -23.14 25.16
C PHE A 97 -11.39 -22.79 24.24
N CYS A 98 -10.70 -21.71 24.56
CA CYS A 98 -9.54 -21.23 23.82
C CYS A 98 -8.40 -21.02 24.80
N ASN A 99 -7.49 -21.99 24.84
CA ASN A 99 -6.35 -21.99 25.74
C ASN A 99 -5.19 -22.70 25.05
N THR A 100 -4.20 -21.93 24.57
CA THR A 100 -3.06 -22.49 23.83
C THR A 100 -2.16 -23.38 24.67
N VAL A 101 -2.22 -23.27 26.01
CA VAL A 101 -1.49 -24.16 26.93
C VAL A 101 -2.07 -25.57 26.92
N ILE A 102 -3.38 -25.71 26.66
CA ILE A 102 -4.07 -27.01 26.65
C ILE A 102 -4.22 -27.56 25.22
N ASP A 103 -4.65 -26.72 24.27
CA ASP A 103 -4.91 -27.11 22.88
C ASP A 103 -4.40 -26.03 21.90
N ASN A 104 -3.28 -26.33 21.24
CA ASN A 104 -2.67 -25.47 20.23
C ASN A 104 -2.77 -26.11 18.85
N ASN A 105 -3.69 -25.60 18.05
CA ASN A 105 -4.06 -26.08 16.71
C ASN A 105 -4.03 -24.93 15.68
N ASN A 106 -4.27 -25.23 14.40
CA ASN A 106 -4.23 -24.26 13.30
C ASN A 106 -5.21 -23.07 13.45
N ALA A 107 -6.32 -23.23 14.20
CA ALA A 107 -7.21 -22.10 14.48
C ALA A 107 -6.54 -21.06 15.39
N ASN A 108 -5.65 -21.50 16.29
CA ASN A 108 -4.89 -20.60 17.16
C ASN A 108 -3.91 -19.74 16.36
N GLU A 109 -3.28 -20.28 15.31
CA GLU A 109 -2.43 -19.50 14.40
C GLU A 109 -3.20 -18.38 13.70
N LYS A 110 -4.44 -18.65 13.26
CA LYS A 110 -5.31 -17.63 12.67
C LYS A 110 -5.65 -16.54 13.68
N VAL A 111 -5.96 -16.91 14.92
CA VAL A 111 -6.22 -15.96 16.00
C VAL A 111 -4.99 -15.10 16.27
N ARG A 112 -3.78 -15.68 16.41
CA ARG A 112 -2.54 -14.89 16.60
C ARG A 112 -2.33 -13.87 15.49
N LYS A 113 -2.52 -14.26 14.23
CA LYS A 113 -2.40 -13.35 13.08
C LYS A 113 -3.34 -12.15 13.19
N VAL A 114 -4.60 -12.37 13.59
CA VAL A 114 -5.55 -11.27 13.77
C VAL A 114 -5.21 -10.42 14.99
N LEU A 115 -4.80 -11.04 16.10
CA LEU A 115 -4.31 -10.33 17.29
C LEU A 115 -3.13 -9.41 16.93
N TYR A 116 -2.19 -9.87 16.10
CA TYR A 116 -1.08 -9.03 15.63
C TYR A 116 -1.54 -7.84 14.79
N LYS A 117 -2.49 -8.06 13.87
CA LYS A 117 -3.07 -6.96 13.10
C LYS A 117 -3.76 -5.93 14.02
N ILE A 118 -4.45 -6.39 15.07
CA ILE A 118 -5.08 -5.53 16.08
C ILE A 118 -4.01 -4.77 16.87
N PHE A 119 -2.99 -5.46 17.36
CA PHE A 119 -1.90 -4.86 18.14
C PHE A 119 -1.10 -3.83 17.33
N ASN A 120 -0.91 -4.02 16.03
CA ASN A 120 -0.32 -3.03 15.13
C ASN A 120 -1.14 -1.72 15.07
N GLN A 121 -2.45 -1.76 15.32
CA GLN A 121 -3.28 -0.55 15.35
C GLN A 121 -3.14 0.27 16.65
N TYR A 122 -2.62 -0.32 17.73
CA TYR A 122 -2.40 0.40 19.00
C TYR A 122 -1.53 1.65 18.84
N LEU A 123 -0.61 1.59 17.87
CA LEU A 123 0.35 2.66 17.61
C LEU A 123 -0.25 3.81 16.79
N ASP A 124 -1.46 3.66 16.25
CA ASP A 124 -2.11 4.68 15.42
C ASP A 124 -2.90 5.70 16.27
N LYS A 125 -2.29 6.85 16.52
CA LYS A 125 -2.85 7.93 17.36
C LYS A 125 -3.94 8.77 16.70
N ASN A 126 -4.22 8.57 15.41
CA ASN A 126 -5.01 9.52 14.61
C ASN A 126 -6.47 9.12 14.37
N GLY A 127 -6.96 8.02 14.95
CA GLY A 127 -8.37 7.61 14.89
C GLY A 127 -8.89 7.14 13.51
N ASN A 128 -8.12 7.32 12.44
CA ASN A 128 -8.51 6.93 11.08
C ASN A 128 -8.51 5.40 10.83
N GLY A 129 -7.94 4.61 11.73
CA GLY A 129 -7.91 3.15 11.68
C GLY A 129 -9.14 2.45 12.27
N LEU A 130 -10.11 3.17 12.86
CA LEU A 130 -11.23 2.57 13.60
C LEU A 130 -12.09 1.60 12.76
N VAL A 131 -12.27 1.86 11.47
CA VAL A 131 -13.04 0.98 10.58
C VAL A 131 -12.31 -0.35 10.35
N TYR A 132 -11.01 -0.29 10.08
CA TYR A 132 -10.18 -1.48 9.91
C TYR A 132 -10.04 -2.25 11.23
N LEU A 133 -9.85 -1.55 12.34
CA LEU A 133 -9.82 -2.14 13.67
C LEU A 133 -11.14 -2.87 13.99
N ASN A 134 -12.28 -2.25 13.68
CA ASN A 134 -13.59 -2.90 13.81
C ASN A 134 -13.70 -4.12 12.90
N SER A 135 -13.21 -4.08 11.66
CA SER A 135 -13.25 -5.27 10.79
C SER A 135 -12.40 -6.41 11.36
N LEU A 136 -11.24 -6.10 11.96
CA LEU A 136 -10.42 -7.08 12.68
C LEU A 136 -11.10 -7.61 13.94
N TYR A 137 -11.83 -6.79 14.69
CA TYR A 137 -12.62 -7.25 15.84
C TYR A 137 -13.71 -8.25 15.40
N TYR A 138 -14.39 -7.99 14.29
CA TYR A 138 -15.36 -8.93 13.73
C TYR A 138 -14.69 -10.20 13.18
N GLU A 139 -13.50 -10.10 12.58
CA GLU A 139 -12.72 -11.25 12.13
C GLU A 139 -12.29 -12.13 13.32
N LEU A 140 -11.73 -11.52 14.36
CA LEU A 140 -11.33 -12.18 15.61
C LEU A 140 -12.54 -12.87 16.24
N LEU A 141 -13.66 -12.15 16.37
CA LEU A 141 -14.90 -12.71 16.91
C LEU A 141 -15.37 -13.91 16.10
N ASN A 142 -15.37 -13.82 14.77
CA ASN A 142 -15.77 -14.92 13.90
C ASN A 142 -14.85 -16.14 14.04
N LEU A 143 -13.53 -15.94 14.16
CA LEU A 143 -12.57 -17.03 14.40
C LEU A 143 -12.81 -17.68 15.76
N ILE A 144 -13.02 -16.88 16.80
CA ILE A 144 -13.32 -17.35 18.16
C ILE A 144 -14.62 -18.17 18.15
N ILE A 145 -15.68 -17.64 17.52
CA ILE A 145 -16.99 -18.30 17.41
C ILE A 145 -16.89 -19.62 16.63
N SER A 146 -16.27 -19.59 15.46
CA SER A 146 -16.27 -20.72 14.54
C SER A 146 -15.43 -21.91 15.03
N ASN A 147 -14.43 -21.67 15.88
CA ASN A 147 -13.44 -22.70 16.24
C ASN A 147 -13.41 -23.05 17.72
N PHE A 148 -13.88 -22.17 18.62
CA PHE A 148 -13.67 -22.34 20.07
C PHE A 148 -14.98 -22.30 20.88
N VAL A 149 -16.14 -22.12 20.25
CA VAL A 149 -17.43 -22.26 20.95
C VAL A 149 -17.63 -23.70 21.35
N VAL A 150 -17.90 -23.92 22.63
CA VAL A 150 -18.32 -25.23 23.11
C VAL A 150 -19.82 -25.38 22.88
N GLU A 151 -20.21 -26.11 21.83
CA GLU A 151 -21.60 -26.54 21.66
C GLU A 151 -21.98 -27.60 22.70
N LYS A 152 -23.15 -27.44 23.31
CA LYS A 152 -23.69 -28.32 24.37
C LYS A 152 -24.12 -29.73 23.90
N ASN A 153 -23.50 -30.27 22.86
CA ASN A 153 -23.71 -31.66 22.43
C ASN A 153 -22.69 -32.64 23.02
N ASP A 154 -21.78 -32.18 23.89
CA ASP A 154 -20.89 -33.06 24.63
C ASP A 154 -21.69 -33.85 25.68
N ILE A 155 -21.60 -35.19 25.63
CA ILE A 155 -22.62 -36.24 25.94
C ILE A 155 -22.98 -36.38 27.45
N ARG A 156 -22.84 -35.33 28.27
CA ARG A 156 -23.05 -35.41 29.73
C ARG A 156 -24.20 -34.58 30.31
N PHE A 157 -24.95 -33.81 29.51
CA PHE A 157 -26.09 -33.04 30.05
C PHE A 157 -27.25 -32.92 29.03
N GLU A 158 -28.31 -33.71 29.25
CA GLU A 158 -29.48 -33.81 28.37
C GLU A 158 -30.33 -32.52 28.22
N ASN A 159 -30.87 -32.40 27.00
CA ASN A 159 -32.04 -31.70 26.46
C ASN A 159 -32.97 -30.89 27.39
N THR A 160 -33.30 -29.66 26.96
CA THR A 160 -34.69 -29.13 26.91
C THR A 160 -34.82 -27.87 26.01
N GLY A 161 -35.65 -27.97 24.97
CA GLY A 161 -36.63 -27.02 24.41
C GLY A 161 -36.31 -25.52 24.17
N ASN A 162 -36.67 -25.04 22.97
CA ASN A 162 -36.60 -23.64 22.52
C ASN A 162 -37.43 -22.64 23.39
N GLU A 163 -38.46 -23.10 24.10
CA GLU A 163 -39.25 -22.24 25.01
C GLU A 163 -38.51 -21.89 26.32
N GLU A 164 -37.60 -22.75 26.79
CA GLU A 164 -36.80 -22.47 27.99
C GLU A 164 -35.71 -21.43 27.76
N LYS A 165 -35.22 -21.32 26.50
CA LYS A 165 -34.24 -20.30 26.08
C LYS A 165 -34.83 -18.89 26.13
N ASN A 166 -36.04 -18.71 25.61
CA ASN A 166 -36.74 -17.41 25.67
C ASN A 166 -37.02 -16.98 27.12
N ARG A 167 -37.33 -17.94 28.01
CA ARG A 167 -37.61 -17.66 29.42
C ARG A 167 -36.39 -17.14 30.19
N ILE A 168 -35.20 -17.71 30.01
CA ILE A 168 -34.00 -17.23 30.73
C ILE A 168 -33.51 -15.88 30.19
N ASN A 169 -33.60 -15.65 28.88
CA ASN A 169 -33.25 -14.36 28.27
C ASN A 169 -34.19 -13.27 28.78
N GLY A 170 -35.51 -13.51 28.83
CA GLY A 170 -36.47 -12.57 29.41
C GLY A 170 -36.22 -12.27 30.89
N ILE A 171 -35.79 -13.27 31.68
CA ILE A 171 -35.37 -13.05 33.08
C ILE A 171 -34.15 -12.13 33.15
N VAL A 172 -33.12 -12.39 32.34
CA VAL A 172 -31.88 -11.59 32.34
C VAL A 172 -32.16 -10.17 31.85
N ASP A 173 -32.92 -10.00 30.78
CA ASP A 173 -33.32 -8.68 30.26
C ASP A 173 -34.14 -7.89 31.29
N TYR A 174 -35.05 -8.55 31.99
CA TYR A 174 -35.79 -7.94 33.09
C TYR A 174 -34.85 -7.47 34.21
N ILE A 175 -33.89 -8.29 34.62
CA ILE A 175 -32.91 -7.91 35.64
C ILE A 175 -32.10 -6.71 35.18
N TYR A 176 -31.60 -6.69 33.94
CA TYR A 176 -30.85 -5.56 33.39
C TYR A 176 -31.69 -4.28 33.23
N ALA A 177 -32.97 -4.40 32.89
CA ALA A 177 -33.86 -3.25 32.79
C ALA A 177 -34.25 -2.68 34.17
N ASN A 178 -34.14 -3.48 35.23
CA ASN A 178 -34.67 -3.15 36.56
C ASN A 178 -33.63 -3.25 37.68
N TYR A 179 -32.33 -3.39 37.39
CA TYR A 179 -31.30 -3.64 38.41
C TYR A 179 -31.21 -2.53 39.46
N GLN A 180 -31.57 -1.29 39.08
CA GLN A 180 -31.60 -0.11 39.94
C GLN A 180 -32.76 -0.15 40.95
N ASN A 181 -33.79 -0.95 40.70
CA ASN A 181 -34.96 -1.07 41.56
C ASN A 181 -34.77 -2.21 42.57
N GLU A 182 -35.51 -2.20 43.67
CA GLU A 182 -35.62 -3.36 44.57
C GLU A 182 -36.35 -4.50 43.84
N ILE A 183 -35.59 -5.33 43.14
CA ILE A 183 -36.13 -6.56 42.54
C ILE A 183 -35.77 -7.75 43.41
N CYS A 184 -36.77 -8.55 43.74
CA CYS A 184 -36.58 -9.79 44.48
C CYS A 184 -37.09 -11.00 43.69
N LEU A 185 -36.58 -12.18 44.07
CA LEU A 185 -36.96 -13.42 43.41
C LEU A 185 -38.47 -13.69 43.50
N SER A 186 -39.12 -13.23 44.58
CA SER A 186 -40.56 -13.37 44.79
C SER A 186 -41.38 -12.57 43.78
N GLU A 187 -41.02 -11.31 43.51
CA GLU A 187 -41.66 -10.49 42.49
C GLU A 187 -41.46 -11.04 41.08
N LEU A 188 -40.24 -11.45 40.77
CA LEU A 188 -39.93 -12.06 39.48
C LEU A 188 -40.68 -13.38 39.29
N SER A 189 -40.85 -14.16 40.35
CA SER A 189 -41.62 -15.40 40.31
C SER A 189 -43.11 -15.15 40.03
N LYS A 190 -43.69 -14.09 40.61
CA LYS A 190 -45.08 -13.65 40.34
C LYS A 190 -45.28 -13.19 38.91
N GLN A 191 -44.37 -12.37 38.37
CA GLN A 191 -44.47 -11.87 37.00
C GLN A 191 -44.35 -12.98 35.95
N LEU A 192 -43.61 -14.05 36.27
CA LEU A 192 -43.39 -15.18 35.38
C LEU A 192 -44.36 -16.35 35.63
N TYR A 193 -45.30 -16.20 36.58
CA TYR A 193 -46.23 -17.25 37.01
C TYR A 193 -45.52 -18.55 37.44
N LEU A 194 -44.39 -18.41 38.17
CA LEU A 194 -43.58 -19.52 38.69
C LEU A 194 -43.54 -19.50 40.21
N SER A 195 -43.28 -20.65 40.84
CA SER A 195 -42.95 -20.69 42.26
C SER A 195 -41.52 -20.20 42.50
N GLU A 196 -41.28 -19.50 43.61
CA GLU A 196 -39.95 -19.04 44.03
C GLU A 196 -38.94 -20.17 44.13
N THR A 197 -39.36 -21.33 44.65
CA THR A 197 -38.51 -22.51 44.80
C THR A 197 -38.08 -23.07 43.44
N TYR A 198 -39.01 -23.10 42.48
CA TYR A 198 -38.69 -23.51 41.11
C TYR A 198 -37.76 -22.49 40.45
N LEU A 199 -38.08 -21.20 40.53
CA LEU A 199 -37.28 -20.15 39.92
C LEU A 199 -35.86 -20.08 40.50
N SER A 200 -35.69 -20.24 41.82
CA SER A 200 -34.37 -20.29 42.47
C SER A 200 -33.50 -21.44 41.94
N LYS A 201 -34.06 -22.66 41.91
CA LYS A 201 -33.37 -23.85 41.37
C LYS A 201 -33.10 -23.70 39.88
N TYR A 202 -34.07 -23.18 39.13
CA TYR A 202 -33.98 -22.94 37.70
C TYR A 202 -32.88 -21.92 37.37
N PHE A 203 -32.86 -20.79 38.07
CA PHE A 203 -31.89 -19.72 37.89
C PHE A 203 -30.47 -20.21 38.20
N LYS A 204 -30.27 -20.85 39.35
CA LYS A 204 -28.97 -21.44 39.72
C LYS A 204 -28.51 -22.52 38.73
N LYS A 205 -29.42 -23.37 38.26
CA LYS A 205 -29.13 -24.39 37.23
C LYS A 205 -28.74 -23.77 35.89
N LYS A 206 -29.34 -22.64 35.51
CA LYS A 206 -29.16 -22.05 34.17
C LYS A 206 -28.00 -21.05 34.11
N LEU A 207 -27.68 -20.33 35.19
CA LEU A 207 -26.68 -19.27 35.25
C LEU A 207 -25.51 -19.55 36.21
N GLY A 208 -25.49 -20.71 36.90
CA GLY A 208 -24.38 -21.15 37.76
C GLY A 208 -24.29 -20.45 39.12
N MET A 209 -24.99 -19.34 39.31
CA MET A 209 -25.05 -18.57 40.57
C MET A 209 -26.48 -18.28 40.99
N ASN A 210 -26.69 -17.90 42.26
CA ASN A 210 -28.04 -17.55 42.72
C ASN A 210 -28.45 -16.15 42.22
N PHE A 211 -29.74 -15.87 42.25
CA PHE A 211 -30.31 -14.61 41.76
C PHE A 211 -29.70 -13.36 42.42
N LYS A 212 -29.47 -13.41 43.73
CA LYS A 212 -28.95 -12.28 44.50
C LYS A 212 -27.51 -11.97 44.10
N ASP A 213 -26.68 -13.00 43.97
CA ASP A 213 -25.28 -12.84 43.56
C ASP A 213 -25.19 -12.34 42.12
N TYR A 214 -26.04 -12.84 41.23
CA TYR A 214 -26.11 -12.36 39.85
C TYR A 214 -26.54 -10.90 39.76
N LEU A 215 -27.62 -10.52 40.45
CA LEU A 215 -28.09 -9.13 40.52
C LEU A 215 -27.00 -8.22 41.09
N ASN A 216 -26.39 -8.61 42.19
CA ASN A 216 -25.29 -7.86 42.81
C ASN A 216 -24.10 -7.72 41.86
N SER A 217 -23.77 -8.73 41.06
CA SER A 217 -22.69 -8.62 40.07
C SER A 217 -22.99 -7.57 39.00
N ILE A 218 -24.24 -7.47 38.53
CA ILE A 218 -24.68 -6.43 37.58
C ILE A 218 -24.60 -5.06 38.23
N ARG A 219 -25.15 -4.92 39.44
CA ARG A 219 -25.11 -3.66 40.20
C ARG A 219 -23.69 -3.20 40.47
N LEU A 220 -22.79 -4.12 40.84
CA LEU A 220 -21.38 -3.82 41.05
C LEU A 220 -20.67 -3.40 39.77
N SER A 221 -20.96 -4.04 38.63
CA SER A 221 -20.38 -3.67 37.33
C SER A 221 -20.70 -2.21 36.99
N HIS A 222 -21.98 -1.82 37.06
CA HIS A 222 -22.40 -0.44 36.80
C HIS A 222 -21.87 0.55 37.85
N ALA A 223 -21.82 0.14 39.13
CA ALA A 223 -21.28 0.97 40.19
C ALA A 223 -19.78 1.24 40.01
N VAL A 224 -19.00 0.25 39.54
CA VAL A 224 -17.57 0.44 39.23
C VAL A 224 -17.39 1.48 38.13
N ASP A 225 -18.20 1.45 37.07
CA ASP A 225 -18.16 2.46 36.00
C ASP A 225 -18.44 3.87 36.56
N GLU A 226 -19.47 4.02 37.40
CA GLU A 226 -19.80 5.31 38.00
C GLU A 226 -18.72 5.81 38.98
N LEU A 227 -18.05 4.93 39.72
CA LEU A 227 -16.95 5.30 40.61
C LEU A 227 -15.74 5.83 39.85
N LYS A 228 -15.53 5.39 38.60
CA LYS A 228 -14.42 5.84 37.77
C LYS A 228 -14.72 7.13 37.00
N PHE A 229 -15.92 7.26 36.43
CA PHE A 229 -16.23 8.35 35.50
C PHE A 229 -17.09 9.48 36.08
N SER A 230 -17.56 9.34 37.32
CA SER A 230 -18.45 10.34 37.92
C SER A 230 -17.89 10.94 39.22
N ASN A 231 -18.29 12.19 39.47
CA ASN A 231 -18.07 12.89 40.75
C ASN A 231 -19.21 12.67 41.74
N LYS A 232 -20.05 11.64 41.53
CA LYS A 232 -21.15 11.32 42.43
C LYS A 232 -20.60 10.92 43.81
N SER A 233 -21.36 11.24 44.85
CA SER A 233 -21.02 10.79 46.21
C SER A 233 -21.20 9.28 46.32
N MET A 234 -20.46 8.63 47.23
CA MET A 234 -20.57 7.17 47.45
C MET A 234 -22.00 6.73 47.78
N ILE A 235 -22.72 7.58 48.51
CA ILE A 235 -24.15 7.40 48.80
C ILE A 235 -24.96 7.37 47.50
N ARG A 236 -24.69 8.29 46.58
CA ARG A 236 -25.43 8.37 45.33
C ARG A 236 -25.10 7.21 44.39
N VAL A 237 -23.84 6.79 44.30
CA VAL A 237 -23.43 5.63 43.50
C VAL A 237 -24.09 4.35 44.02
N ALA A 238 -24.13 4.14 45.34
CA ALA A 238 -24.81 2.98 45.92
C ALA A 238 -26.31 2.98 45.56
N LEU A 239 -27.00 4.12 45.72
CA LEU A 239 -28.43 4.24 45.47
C LEU A 239 -28.79 4.15 43.98
N ASP A 240 -28.04 4.82 43.10
CA ASP A 240 -28.28 4.81 41.65
C ASP A 240 -28.07 3.42 41.02
N ASN A 241 -27.29 2.57 41.67
CA ASN A 241 -27.06 1.18 41.25
C ASN A 241 -27.92 0.17 42.03
N GLY A 242 -28.96 0.63 42.73
CA GLY A 242 -29.98 -0.22 43.35
C GLY A 242 -29.58 -0.89 44.67
N PHE A 243 -28.52 -0.41 45.33
CA PHE A 243 -28.23 -0.83 46.71
C PHE A 243 -29.09 -0.03 47.70
N PRO A 244 -29.65 -0.67 48.74
CA PRO A 244 -30.56 0.01 49.67
C PRO A 244 -29.84 1.03 50.56
N ASN A 245 -28.53 0.87 50.77
CA ASN A 245 -27.67 1.80 51.50
C ASN A 245 -26.19 1.51 51.20
N THR A 246 -25.33 2.44 51.62
CA THR A 246 -23.87 2.33 51.46
C THR A 246 -23.28 1.13 52.20
N ALA A 247 -23.81 0.74 53.37
CA ALA A 247 -23.29 -0.40 54.11
C ALA A 247 -23.49 -1.74 53.35
N ALA A 248 -24.63 -1.90 52.68
CA ALA A 248 -24.89 -3.05 51.82
C ALA A 248 -23.98 -3.05 50.59
N PHE A 249 -23.78 -1.88 49.96
CA PHE A 249 -22.85 -1.72 48.85
C PHE A 249 -21.41 -2.04 49.25
N ASP A 250 -20.91 -1.44 50.33
CA ASP A 250 -19.54 -1.63 50.86
C ASP A 250 -19.25 -3.10 51.13
N LYS A 251 -20.21 -3.82 51.73
CA LYS A 251 -20.07 -5.24 52.03
C LYS A 251 -19.89 -6.06 50.75
N VAL A 252 -20.81 -5.93 49.81
CA VAL A 252 -20.80 -6.71 48.55
C VAL A 252 -19.58 -6.33 47.70
N PHE A 253 -19.22 -5.05 47.66
CA PHE A 253 -18.04 -4.57 46.94
C PHE A 253 -16.74 -5.10 47.54
N LYS A 254 -16.61 -5.08 48.87
CA LYS A 254 -15.42 -5.61 49.56
C LYS A 254 -15.29 -7.12 49.40
N GLU A 255 -16.40 -7.85 49.40
CA GLU A 255 -16.41 -9.29 49.10
C GLU A 255 -15.93 -9.58 47.66
N ALA A 256 -16.25 -8.72 46.70
CA ALA A 256 -15.89 -8.91 45.30
C ALA A 256 -14.46 -8.42 44.95
N TYR A 257 -14.06 -7.25 45.45
CA TYR A 257 -12.82 -6.55 45.05
C TYR A 257 -11.75 -6.50 46.14
N GLN A 258 -12.01 -7.14 47.30
CA GLN A 258 -11.10 -7.17 48.47
C GLN A 258 -10.69 -5.79 49.02
N MET A 259 -11.41 -4.73 48.63
CA MET A 259 -11.20 -3.36 49.10
C MET A 259 -12.52 -2.60 49.18
N THR A 260 -12.55 -1.46 49.89
CA THR A 260 -13.77 -0.65 49.98
C THR A 260 -14.00 0.16 48.70
N PRO A 261 -15.25 0.48 48.33
CA PRO A 261 -15.56 1.36 47.21
C PRO A 261 -14.81 2.68 47.23
N SER A 262 -14.68 3.31 48.42
CA SER A 262 -13.92 4.56 48.59
C SER A 262 -12.44 4.39 48.31
N ALA A 263 -11.81 3.31 48.81
CA ALA A 263 -10.41 3.02 48.54
C ALA A 263 -10.18 2.70 47.06
N TYR A 264 -11.13 2.00 46.42
CA TYR A 264 -11.12 1.73 44.98
C TYR A 264 -11.21 3.02 44.17
N ALA A 265 -12.19 3.88 44.47
CA ALA A 265 -12.36 5.17 43.80
C ALA A 265 -11.17 6.11 44.01
N GLU A 266 -10.58 6.13 45.20
CA GLU A 266 -9.36 6.92 45.48
C GLU A 266 -8.14 6.36 44.73
N LYS A 267 -7.98 5.03 44.65
CA LYS A 267 -6.95 4.37 43.84
C LYS A 267 -7.11 4.74 42.36
N MET A 268 -8.34 4.71 41.84
CA MET A 268 -8.62 5.06 40.44
C MET A 268 -8.45 6.57 40.18
N ARG A 269 -8.87 7.45 41.09
CA ARG A 269 -8.67 8.91 40.97
C ARG A 269 -7.21 9.33 41.14
N LYS A 270 -6.45 8.68 42.03
CA LYS A 270 -4.99 8.88 42.12
C LYS A 270 -4.33 8.42 40.82
N ASN A 271 -4.73 7.28 40.25
CA ASN A 271 -4.22 6.85 38.94
C ASN A 271 -4.59 7.85 37.83
N ALA A 272 -5.80 8.43 37.82
CA ALA A 272 -6.22 9.45 36.85
C ALA A 272 -5.55 10.84 37.05
N MET A 273 -5.16 11.21 38.27
CA MET A 273 -4.37 12.44 38.53
C MET A 273 -2.86 12.24 38.34
N THR A 274 -2.39 10.99 38.24
CA THR A 274 -0.99 10.65 37.90
C THR A 274 -0.78 10.66 36.37
N ASP A 275 -1.81 10.97 35.57
CA ASP A 275 -1.75 11.01 34.09
C ASP A 275 -0.97 12.20 33.51
N LEU A 276 -0.50 13.14 34.34
CA LEU A 276 0.45 14.19 33.93
C LEU A 276 1.93 13.78 34.10
N LYS A 277 2.21 12.59 34.64
CA LYS A 277 3.58 12.01 34.75
C LYS A 277 3.74 10.66 34.01
N LEU A 278 2.70 10.16 33.35
CA LEU A 278 2.64 8.82 32.72
C LEU A 278 2.90 8.81 31.20
N THR A 279 3.40 9.91 30.62
CA THR A 279 3.76 9.98 29.19
C THR A 279 4.97 9.09 28.85
N ASP A 280 5.93 8.96 29.76
CA ASP A 280 7.15 8.19 29.52
C ASP A 280 6.89 6.68 29.54
N THR A 281 6.07 6.19 30.47
CA THR A 281 5.79 4.76 30.63
C THR A 281 4.92 4.19 29.49
N LYS A 282 3.98 4.97 28.94
CA LYS A 282 3.21 4.55 27.76
C LYS A 282 4.04 4.53 26.48
N ALA A 283 4.98 5.48 26.33
CA ALA A 283 5.91 5.48 25.21
C ALA A 283 6.85 4.27 25.26
N GLU A 284 7.35 3.91 26.45
CA GLU A 284 8.18 2.72 26.66
C GLU A 284 7.45 1.41 26.34
N ILE A 285 6.21 1.25 26.83
CA ILE A 285 5.39 0.08 26.51
C ILE A 285 5.11 0.01 25.00
N SER A 286 4.74 1.14 24.38
CA SER A 286 4.50 1.21 22.93
C SER A 286 5.74 0.80 22.12
N GLU A 287 6.93 1.24 22.54
CA GLU A 287 8.19 0.89 21.89
C GLU A 287 8.56 -0.59 22.06
N LYS A 288 8.32 -1.17 23.25
CA LYS A 288 8.49 -2.62 23.48
C LYS A 288 7.52 -3.45 22.65
N VAL A 289 6.25 -3.05 22.59
CA VAL A 289 5.22 -3.67 21.72
C VAL A 289 5.66 -3.61 20.26
N ARG A 290 6.15 -2.45 19.78
CA ARG A 290 6.68 -2.28 18.41
C ARG A 290 7.83 -3.24 18.10
N LYS A 291 8.80 -3.38 19.01
CA LYS A 291 9.92 -4.32 18.87
C LYS A 291 9.46 -5.77 18.82
N HIS A 292 8.49 -6.13 19.66
CA HIS A 292 7.93 -7.48 19.69
C HIS A 292 7.18 -7.82 18.38
N LEU A 293 6.35 -6.91 17.89
CA LEU A 293 5.60 -7.08 16.64
C LEU A 293 6.55 -7.27 15.44
N HIS A 294 7.64 -6.49 15.37
CA HIS A 294 8.69 -6.68 14.36
C HIS A 294 9.37 -8.06 14.44
N HIS A 295 9.59 -8.61 15.64
CA HIS A 295 10.18 -9.95 15.79
C HIS A 295 9.21 -11.07 15.37
N LEU A 296 7.90 -10.87 15.52
CA LEU A 296 6.91 -11.85 15.10
C LEU A 296 6.64 -11.83 13.61
N GLU A 297 6.68 -10.66 12.97
CA GLU A 297 6.72 -10.57 11.51
C GLU A 297 7.80 -11.51 10.98
N MET A 298 9.02 -11.41 11.53
CA MET A 298 10.19 -12.29 11.29
C MET A 298 9.93 -13.79 11.47
N LYS A 299 9.03 -14.20 12.36
CA LYS A 299 8.74 -15.62 12.66
C LYS A 299 7.60 -16.19 11.80
N VAL A 300 6.59 -15.37 11.47
CA VAL A 300 5.52 -15.74 10.52
C VAL A 300 6.10 -16.06 9.14
N ILE A 301 7.21 -15.44 8.79
CA ILE A 301 8.00 -15.68 7.56
C ILE A 301 8.48 -17.13 7.42
N GLU A 302 8.72 -17.86 8.51
CA GLU A 302 9.11 -19.27 8.44
C GLU A 302 7.93 -20.19 8.07
N ASN A 303 6.69 -19.77 8.34
CA ASN A 303 5.46 -20.56 8.18
C ASN A 303 4.55 -20.08 7.02
N GLN A 304 5.00 -19.17 6.15
CA GLN A 304 4.22 -18.73 4.98
C GLN A 304 4.24 -19.78 3.86
N SER A 305 3.10 -19.90 3.16
CA SER A 305 2.99 -20.67 1.92
C SER A 305 4.08 -20.28 0.94
N TYR A 306 4.90 -21.26 0.53
CA TYR A 306 5.98 -21.07 -0.42
C TYR A 306 5.42 -20.61 -1.78
N ASN A 307 5.80 -19.41 -2.23
CA ASN A 307 5.55 -18.98 -3.60
C ASN A 307 6.53 -19.70 -4.53
N TYR A 308 6.08 -20.78 -5.14
CA TYR A 308 6.88 -21.57 -6.09
C TYR A 308 6.72 -21.03 -7.52
N VAL A 309 7.85 -20.76 -8.16
CA VAL A 309 7.96 -20.41 -9.59
C VAL A 309 8.63 -21.60 -10.28
N ILE A 310 7.80 -22.45 -10.90
CA ILE A 310 8.25 -23.66 -11.60
C ILE A 310 8.27 -23.39 -13.10
N LEU A 311 9.45 -23.50 -13.70
CA LEU A 311 9.70 -23.18 -15.09
C LEU A 311 10.43 -24.32 -15.80
N ASP A 312 10.33 -24.33 -17.12
CA ASP A 312 11.04 -25.27 -17.98
C ASP A 312 11.99 -24.48 -18.89
N ALA A 313 13.29 -24.77 -18.82
CA ALA A 313 14.30 -24.10 -19.63
C ALA A 313 14.10 -24.29 -21.14
N LEU A 314 13.34 -25.32 -21.55
CA LEU A 314 13.02 -25.60 -22.96
C LEU A 314 11.92 -24.65 -23.49
N ASN A 315 11.03 -24.15 -22.63
CA ASN A 315 9.90 -23.29 -23.01
C ASN A 315 10.28 -21.82 -23.18
N LYS A 316 11.44 -21.56 -23.78
CA LYS A 316 11.98 -20.20 -23.97
C LYS A 316 11.39 -19.54 -25.22
N ARG A 317 11.00 -18.27 -25.13
CA ARG A 317 10.46 -17.49 -26.27
C ARG A 317 11.09 -16.10 -26.37
N PRO A 318 11.33 -15.56 -27.59
CA PRO A 318 11.74 -14.18 -27.72
C PRO A 318 10.65 -13.24 -27.20
N TYR A 319 11.03 -12.07 -26.72
CA TYR A 319 10.09 -11.08 -26.22
C TYR A 319 10.66 -9.66 -26.40
N PRO A 320 9.81 -8.65 -26.65
CA PRO A 320 10.26 -7.28 -26.80
C PRO A 320 10.63 -6.67 -25.45
N LYS A 321 11.69 -5.86 -25.43
CA LYS A 321 12.11 -5.08 -24.26
C LYS A 321 11.60 -3.64 -24.36
N SER A 322 10.28 -3.48 -24.33
CA SER A 322 9.59 -2.21 -24.60
C SER A 322 9.95 -1.09 -23.63
N TRP A 323 10.28 -1.41 -22.37
CA TRP A 323 10.59 -0.45 -21.31
C TRP A 323 11.87 0.35 -21.51
N LYS A 324 12.84 -0.17 -22.28
CA LYS A 324 14.12 0.53 -22.52
C LYS A 324 14.16 1.27 -23.85
N ARG A 325 13.03 1.33 -24.56
CA ARG A 325 13.00 1.99 -25.86
C ARG A 325 12.99 3.50 -25.70
N MET A 326 12.30 4.07 -24.73
CA MET A 326 12.13 5.52 -24.62
C MET A 326 12.24 6.04 -23.19
N ILE A 327 12.76 7.26 -23.04
CA ILE A 327 12.71 8.05 -21.81
C ILE A 327 12.21 9.47 -22.11
N ASN A 328 11.37 10.04 -21.24
CA ASN A 328 11.00 11.46 -21.34
C ASN A 328 12.05 12.32 -20.65
N ILE A 329 12.37 13.50 -21.21
CA ILE A 329 13.37 14.40 -20.63
C ILE A 329 12.83 15.77 -20.23
N GLY A 330 11.83 16.32 -20.93
CA GLY A 330 11.32 17.65 -20.63
C GLY A 330 11.04 18.48 -21.87
N LEU A 331 11.22 19.79 -21.73
CA LEU A 331 11.01 20.77 -22.79
C LEU A 331 12.13 20.70 -23.83
N GLY A 332 11.82 21.05 -25.08
CA GLY A 332 12.80 21.15 -26.14
C GLY A 332 13.91 22.15 -25.84
N SER A 333 13.62 23.25 -25.16
CA SER A 333 14.64 24.24 -24.76
C SER A 333 15.62 23.70 -23.70
N ASP A 334 15.19 22.79 -22.82
CA ASP A 334 16.05 22.20 -21.79
C ASP A 334 17.18 21.36 -22.41
N LEU A 335 16.95 20.82 -23.61
CA LEU A 335 17.95 20.02 -24.35
C LEU A 335 19.17 20.83 -24.82
N LEU A 336 19.12 22.16 -24.72
CA LEU A 336 20.28 23.03 -24.97
C LEU A 336 21.18 23.18 -23.73
N ARG A 337 20.72 22.79 -22.54
CA ARG A 337 21.50 22.89 -21.32
C ARG A 337 22.50 21.75 -21.23
N SER A 338 23.74 22.07 -20.86
CA SER A 338 24.83 21.06 -20.78
C SER A 338 24.58 20.02 -19.68
N ASP A 339 24.05 20.43 -18.53
CA ASP A 339 23.70 19.54 -17.42
C ASP A 339 22.62 18.51 -17.82
N MET A 340 21.61 18.94 -18.57
CA MET A 340 20.59 18.05 -19.11
C MET A 340 21.17 17.08 -20.13
N GLN A 341 22.04 17.54 -21.03
CA GLN A 341 22.73 16.68 -21.99
C GLN A 341 23.60 15.62 -21.28
N GLU A 342 24.32 15.99 -20.22
CA GLU A 342 25.09 15.05 -19.40
C GLU A 342 24.21 13.95 -18.79
N HIS A 343 23.04 14.33 -18.26
CA HIS A 343 22.06 13.37 -17.74
C HIS A 343 21.52 12.44 -18.83
N ILE A 344 21.20 12.95 -20.01
CA ILE A 344 20.77 12.14 -21.16
C ILE A 344 21.86 11.14 -21.55
N LEU A 345 23.12 11.57 -21.66
CA LEU A 345 24.24 10.69 -22.00
C LEU A 345 24.43 9.61 -20.94
N LEU A 346 24.25 9.93 -19.66
CA LEU A 346 24.31 8.96 -18.57
C LEU A 346 23.20 7.90 -18.71
N LEU A 347 21.95 8.34 -18.92
CA LEU A 347 20.80 7.46 -19.13
C LEU A 347 20.99 6.58 -20.38
N LYS A 348 21.51 7.13 -21.48
CA LYS A 348 21.85 6.38 -22.69
C LYS A 348 22.90 5.32 -22.42
N LYS A 349 24.01 5.70 -21.78
CA LYS A 349 25.14 4.82 -21.49
C LYS A 349 24.75 3.65 -20.60
N GLU A 350 24.02 3.91 -19.52
CA GLU A 350 23.77 2.92 -18.47
C GLU A 350 22.43 2.20 -18.61
N LEU A 351 21.38 2.92 -19.05
CA LEU A 351 20.05 2.35 -19.24
C LEU A 351 19.72 2.04 -20.70
N LYS A 352 20.63 2.36 -21.65
CA LYS A 352 20.54 1.95 -23.06
C LYS A 352 19.24 2.37 -23.74
N PHE A 353 18.70 3.54 -23.36
CA PHE A 353 17.54 4.10 -24.03
C PHE A 353 17.81 4.38 -25.50
N GLU A 354 16.85 4.06 -26.37
CA GLU A 354 16.98 4.25 -27.82
C GLU A 354 16.45 5.62 -28.24
N TYR A 355 15.35 6.04 -27.62
CA TYR A 355 14.61 7.26 -27.92
C TYR A 355 14.57 8.22 -26.72
N VAL A 356 14.68 9.52 -27.02
CA VAL A 356 14.40 10.59 -26.06
C VAL A 356 13.15 11.33 -26.51
N ARG A 357 12.13 11.35 -25.64
CA ARG A 357 10.89 12.10 -25.85
C ARG A 357 10.96 13.47 -25.20
N PHE A 358 10.55 14.47 -25.96
CA PHE A 358 10.46 15.86 -25.53
C PHE A 358 9.28 16.55 -26.24
N TRP A 359 8.79 17.64 -25.66
CA TRP A 359 7.74 18.48 -26.25
C TRP A 359 8.18 19.94 -26.30
N ASP A 360 7.30 20.82 -26.76
CA ASP A 360 7.54 22.27 -26.84
C ASP A 360 8.67 22.63 -27.82
N LEU A 361 8.66 21.98 -29.00
CA LEU A 361 9.44 22.39 -30.18
C LEU A 361 9.30 23.88 -30.51
N TYR A 362 8.19 24.48 -30.09
CA TYR A 362 7.78 25.84 -30.41
C TYR A 362 8.20 26.87 -29.35
N SER A 363 9.01 26.48 -28.36
CA SER A 363 9.46 27.37 -27.30
C SER A 363 10.04 28.66 -27.88
N PRO A 364 9.64 29.85 -27.37
CA PRO A 364 10.21 31.12 -27.77
C PRO A 364 11.74 31.14 -27.61
N GLU A 365 12.29 30.38 -26.67
CA GLU A 365 13.73 30.26 -26.44
C GLU A 365 14.46 29.61 -27.62
N LEU A 366 13.78 28.81 -28.44
CA LEU A 366 14.33 28.19 -29.64
C LEU A 366 14.38 29.16 -30.83
N LEU A 367 13.80 30.36 -30.69
CA LEU A 367 13.86 31.46 -31.66
C LEU A 367 13.32 31.08 -33.04
N LEU A 368 12.29 30.22 -33.09
CA LEU A 368 11.60 29.86 -34.31
C LEU A 368 10.75 31.05 -34.80
N ASN A 369 11.16 31.65 -35.92
CA ASN A 369 10.39 32.73 -36.56
C ASN A 369 9.21 32.16 -37.38
N ILE A 370 8.20 31.61 -36.70
CA ILE A 370 7.05 30.94 -37.33
C ILE A 370 6.21 31.92 -38.18
N ASN A 371 6.18 33.20 -37.79
CA ASN A 371 5.43 34.25 -38.48
C ASN A 371 6.25 35.02 -39.54
N SER A 372 7.38 34.48 -40.01
CA SER A 372 8.20 35.19 -40.98
C SER A 372 7.49 35.40 -42.32
N GLN A 373 7.40 36.65 -42.79
CA GLN A 373 6.76 36.99 -44.07
C GLN A 373 7.47 36.37 -45.28
N ASP A 374 8.77 36.08 -45.15
CA ASP A 374 9.58 35.45 -46.20
C ASP A 374 9.63 33.91 -46.12
N ASN A 375 8.93 33.31 -45.14
CA ASN A 375 8.92 31.88 -44.86
C ASN A 375 10.30 31.26 -44.56
N LYS A 376 11.24 32.06 -44.05
CA LYS A 376 12.51 31.53 -43.54
C LYS A 376 12.40 31.28 -42.04
N TYR A 377 12.45 30.01 -41.67
CA TYR A 377 12.51 29.59 -40.28
C TYR A 377 13.97 29.55 -39.80
N ASN A 378 14.19 29.96 -38.55
CA ASN A 378 15.51 29.87 -37.93
C ASN A 378 15.62 28.55 -37.16
N PHE A 379 16.19 27.53 -37.80
CA PHE A 379 16.37 26.21 -37.17
C PHE A 379 17.65 26.09 -36.33
N THR A 380 18.48 27.14 -36.22
CA THR A 380 19.82 27.06 -35.59
C THR A 380 19.84 26.40 -34.20
N LYS A 381 18.90 26.72 -33.32
CA LYS A 381 18.84 26.12 -31.98
C LYS A 381 18.27 24.70 -32.00
N LEU A 382 17.29 24.43 -32.86
CA LEU A 382 16.83 23.06 -33.07
C LEU A 382 17.95 22.19 -33.64
N ASP A 383 18.71 22.67 -34.63
CA ASP A 383 19.83 21.94 -35.21
C ASP A 383 20.82 21.50 -34.13
N ARG A 384 21.15 22.35 -33.15
CA ARG A 384 22.02 21.95 -32.02
C ARG A 384 21.45 20.80 -31.19
N ILE A 385 20.14 20.74 -31.01
CA ILE A 385 19.48 19.65 -30.26
C ILE A 385 19.54 18.35 -31.07
N PHE A 386 19.21 18.42 -32.36
CA PHE A 386 19.19 17.24 -33.23
C PHE A 386 20.60 16.77 -33.62
N ASP A 387 21.58 17.68 -33.72
CA ASP A 387 23.01 17.36 -33.82
C ASP A 387 23.44 16.57 -32.58
N PHE A 388 23.14 17.07 -31.37
CA PHE A 388 23.44 16.36 -30.12
C PHE A 388 22.82 14.94 -30.11
N PHE A 389 21.58 14.78 -30.58
CA PHE A 389 20.96 13.45 -30.66
C PHE A 389 21.66 12.53 -31.67
N THR A 390 21.85 13.00 -32.90
CA THR A 390 22.44 12.19 -33.97
C THR A 390 23.90 11.83 -33.71
N GLU A 391 24.71 12.77 -33.21
CA GLU A 391 26.11 12.54 -32.83
C GLU A 391 26.28 11.51 -31.70
N ASN A 392 25.26 11.32 -30.87
CA ASN A 392 25.27 10.39 -29.74
C ASN A 392 24.39 9.14 -29.94
N GLU A 393 23.95 8.87 -31.18
CA GLU A 393 23.10 7.72 -31.53
C GLU A 393 21.80 7.65 -30.70
N ILE A 394 21.20 8.81 -30.44
CA ILE A 394 19.92 8.97 -29.76
C ILE A 394 18.88 9.34 -30.80
N LYS A 395 17.74 8.65 -30.78
CA LYS A 395 16.66 8.95 -31.72
C LYS A 395 15.64 9.89 -31.06
N PRO A 396 15.22 10.96 -31.73
CA PRO A 396 14.19 11.83 -31.20
C PRO A 396 12.81 11.15 -31.31
N TYR A 397 12.04 11.26 -30.25
CA TYR A 397 10.60 11.05 -30.24
C TYR A 397 9.95 12.41 -30.00
N ILE A 398 9.30 12.94 -31.03
CA ILE A 398 8.97 14.35 -31.15
C ILE A 398 7.48 14.53 -30.91
N GLU A 399 7.10 15.22 -29.83
CA GLU A 399 5.71 15.61 -29.61
C GLU A 399 5.35 16.88 -30.41
N LEU A 400 4.39 16.74 -31.32
CA LEU A 400 3.81 17.82 -32.11
C LEU A 400 2.57 18.35 -31.39
N GLY A 401 2.66 19.54 -30.82
CA GLY A 401 1.53 20.23 -30.23
C GLY A 401 1.95 21.32 -29.27
N PHE A 402 1.00 22.20 -28.94
CA PHE A 402 1.21 23.30 -28.01
C PHE A 402 0.83 22.85 -26.60
N LYS A 403 1.47 21.78 -26.12
CA LYS A 403 1.23 21.23 -24.79
C LYS A 403 1.64 22.22 -23.69
N PRO A 404 0.82 22.42 -22.66
CA PRO A 404 1.12 23.35 -21.58
C PRO A 404 2.34 22.91 -20.75
N ILE A 405 3.00 23.88 -20.11
CA ILE A 405 4.04 23.63 -19.12
C ILE A 405 3.40 23.57 -17.75
N ARG A 406 3.53 22.41 -17.09
CA ARG A 406 2.97 22.16 -15.77
C ARG A 406 4.03 21.62 -14.81
N LEU A 407 4.26 22.32 -13.71
CA LEU A 407 4.95 21.79 -12.53
C LEU A 407 3.93 21.62 -11.41
N ILE A 408 3.48 20.39 -11.22
CA ILE A 408 2.38 20.02 -10.31
C ILE A 408 2.93 19.74 -8.91
N ARG A 409 2.31 20.32 -7.87
CA ARG A 409 2.60 20.03 -6.46
C ARG A 409 1.80 18.84 -5.97
N ASN A 410 0.50 18.88 -6.18
CA ASN A 410 -0.48 17.88 -5.79
C ASN A 410 -1.69 18.01 -6.74
N THR A 411 -2.76 17.25 -6.48
CA THR A 411 -3.98 17.26 -7.31
C THR A 411 -4.68 18.62 -7.37
N GLU A 412 -4.41 19.52 -6.43
CA GLU A 412 -5.09 20.81 -6.28
C GLU A 412 -4.21 22.00 -6.69
N ASN A 413 -2.88 21.87 -6.65
CA ASN A 413 -1.95 23.00 -6.73
C ASN A 413 -0.81 22.79 -7.73
N TYR A 414 -0.36 23.90 -8.32
CA TYR A 414 0.75 23.98 -9.28
C TYR A 414 1.78 25.01 -8.81
N PHE A 415 3.08 24.75 -9.06
CA PHE A 415 4.11 25.80 -9.03
C PHE A 415 4.11 26.60 -10.33
N VAL A 416 3.99 25.91 -11.46
CA VAL A 416 3.96 26.49 -12.79
C VAL A 416 2.78 25.91 -13.54
N SER A 417 1.97 26.79 -14.11
CA SER A 417 0.85 26.45 -14.97
C SER A 417 0.81 27.47 -16.11
N GLN A 418 1.48 27.14 -17.21
CA GLN A 418 1.57 28.03 -18.38
C GLN A 418 0.95 27.37 -19.61
N GLU A 419 -0.07 28.00 -20.18
CA GLU A 419 -0.62 27.62 -21.47
C GLU A 419 0.33 28.01 -22.61
N ARG A 420 0.38 27.19 -23.66
CA ARG A 420 1.09 27.52 -24.90
C ARG A 420 0.11 28.01 -25.95
N GLU A 421 0.37 29.18 -26.52
CA GLU A 421 -0.44 29.72 -27.62
C GLU A 421 -0.34 28.84 -28.87
N ILE A 422 -1.44 28.70 -29.61
CA ILE A 422 -1.44 28.05 -30.92
C ILE A 422 -0.83 29.03 -31.92
N LEU A 423 0.35 28.72 -32.43
CA LEU A 423 1.13 29.65 -33.26
C LEU A 423 0.71 29.70 -34.73
N PHE A 424 0.01 28.68 -35.23
CA PHE A 424 -0.43 28.59 -36.63
C PHE A 424 -1.86 29.12 -36.76
N ARG A 425 -2.10 30.02 -37.73
CA ARG A 425 -3.43 30.62 -37.93
C ARG A 425 -4.40 29.70 -38.67
N ASN A 426 -3.86 28.75 -39.42
CA ASN A 426 -4.61 27.80 -40.23
C ASN A 426 -3.74 26.58 -40.56
N LEU A 427 -4.38 25.51 -41.05
CA LEU A 427 -3.71 24.25 -41.41
C LEU A 427 -2.70 24.40 -42.55
N SER A 428 -2.84 25.39 -43.43
CA SER A 428 -1.89 25.64 -44.53
C SER A 428 -0.54 26.14 -44.00
N GLU A 429 -0.55 27.04 -43.01
CA GLU A 429 0.66 27.49 -42.31
C GLU A 429 1.34 26.33 -41.56
N TYR A 430 0.55 25.50 -40.86
CA TYR A 430 1.07 24.31 -40.17
C TYR A 430 1.72 23.32 -41.14
N LYS A 431 1.01 22.96 -42.22
CA LYS A 431 1.51 22.10 -43.30
C LYS A 431 2.82 22.61 -43.87
N LYS A 432 2.89 23.91 -44.18
CA LYS A 432 4.08 24.54 -44.76
C LYS A 432 5.27 24.50 -43.80
N PHE A 433 5.03 24.81 -42.51
CA PHE A 433 6.05 24.73 -41.49
C PHE A 433 6.57 23.29 -41.33
N LEU A 434 5.67 22.32 -41.14
CA LEU A 434 6.03 20.93 -40.93
C LEU A 434 6.79 20.35 -42.12
N TYR A 435 6.35 20.65 -43.34
CA TYR A 435 7.07 20.27 -44.55
C TYR A 435 8.49 20.85 -44.57
N THR A 436 8.63 22.14 -44.26
CA THR A 436 9.93 22.83 -44.28
C THR A 436 10.87 22.31 -43.18
N LEU A 437 10.33 22.05 -41.99
CA LEU A 437 11.07 21.49 -40.85
C LEU A 437 11.62 20.09 -41.19
N VAL A 438 10.76 19.19 -41.66
CA VAL A 438 11.14 17.79 -41.90
C VAL A 438 12.05 17.69 -43.13
N THR A 439 11.81 18.46 -44.20
CA THR A 439 12.73 18.52 -45.34
C THR A 439 14.09 19.11 -44.97
N HIS A 440 14.14 20.12 -44.08
CA HIS A 440 15.39 20.61 -43.51
C HIS A 440 16.16 19.49 -42.79
N TYR A 441 15.49 18.70 -41.96
CA TYR A 441 16.11 17.55 -41.29
C TYR A 441 16.53 16.44 -42.23
N VAL A 442 15.74 16.12 -43.26
CA VAL A 442 16.13 15.16 -44.30
C VAL A 442 17.38 15.65 -45.04
N ASN A 443 17.47 16.95 -45.36
CA ASN A 443 18.64 17.51 -46.02
C ASN A 443 19.89 17.51 -45.12
N ARG A 444 19.72 17.69 -43.80
CA ARG A 444 20.82 17.78 -42.83
C ARG A 444 21.33 16.41 -42.39
N TYR A 445 20.43 15.47 -42.06
CA TYR A 445 20.74 14.18 -41.44
C TYR A 445 20.53 12.97 -42.37
N GLY A 446 19.85 13.17 -43.50
CA GLY A 446 19.50 12.11 -44.44
C GLY A 446 18.13 11.48 -44.17
N MET A 447 17.50 10.97 -45.23
CA MET A 447 16.16 10.37 -45.16
C MET A 447 16.13 9.15 -44.22
N GLU A 448 17.11 8.25 -44.33
CA GLU A 448 17.16 7.01 -43.54
C GLU A 448 17.21 7.25 -42.03
N GLU A 449 17.76 8.40 -41.61
CA GLU A 449 17.80 8.78 -40.20
C GLU A 449 16.42 9.29 -39.74
N VAL A 450 15.82 10.21 -40.50
CA VAL A 450 14.50 10.79 -40.17
C VAL A 450 13.38 9.75 -40.18
N GLU A 451 13.45 8.75 -41.07
CA GLU A 451 12.50 7.61 -41.09
C GLU A 451 12.51 6.76 -39.81
N ARG A 452 13.58 6.85 -38.99
CA ARG A 452 13.68 6.12 -37.71
C ARG A 452 13.07 6.89 -36.53
N TRP A 453 12.75 8.16 -36.72
CA TRP A 453 12.19 9.04 -35.68
C TRP A 453 10.70 8.79 -35.52
N TYR A 454 10.16 9.20 -34.38
CA TYR A 454 8.71 9.19 -34.13
C TYR A 454 8.19 10.61 -34.04
N PHE A 455 7.07 10.88 -34.69
CA PHE A 455 6.30 12.10 -34.57
C PHE A 455 4.96 11.78 -33.90
N GLU A 456 4.72 12.35 -32.73
CA GLU A 456 3.50 12.15 -31.96
C GLU A 456 2.63 13.41 -32.03
N GLN A 457 1.49 13.34 -32.72
CA GLN A 457 0.51 14.42 -32.70
C GLN A 457 -0.20 14.42 -31.34
N TRP A 458 0.10 15.41 -30.51
CA TRP A 458 -0.54 15.57 -29.20
C TRP A 458 -2.02 15.93 -29.37
N ASN A 459 -2.82 15.40 -28.46
CA ASN A 459 -4.24 15.62 -28.42
C ASN A 459 -4.58 16.87 -27.59
N ASP A 460 -4.54 18.02 -28.24
CA ASP A 460 -4.79 19.31 -27.58
C ASP A 460 -6.25 19.44 -27.14
N PRO A 461 -6.54 19.62 -25.82
CA PRO A 461 -7.90 19.78 -25.31
C PRO A 461 -8.68 20.92 -25.98
N ARG A 462 -8.01 21.91 -26.57
CA ARG A 462 -8.68 23.03 -27.26
C ARG A 462 -9.31 22.63 -28.59
N TYR A 463 -8.96 21.45 -29.13
CA TYR A 463 -9.61 20.88 -30.31
C TYR A 463 -10.90 20.09 -29.96
N PHE A 464 -11.29 20.03 -28.68
CA PHE A 464 -12.47 19.29 -28.19
C PHE A 464 -13.71 20.16 -28.06
N VAL A 465 -14.00 20.97 -29.08
CA VAL A 465 -15.17 21.86 -29.08
C VAL A 465 -16.39 21.20 -29.75
N SER A 466 -16.17 20.19 -30.59
CA SER A 466 -17.20 19.46 -31.35
C SER A 466 -17.29 17.97 -30.94
N GLU A 467 -18.49 17.37 -30.99
CA GLU A 467 -18.71 15.94 -30.68
C GLU A 467 -17.98 14.98 -31.66
N ASP A 468 -17.61 15.46 -32.85
CA ASP A 468 -16.91 14.69 -33.89
C ASP A 468 -15.38 14.82 -33.82
N TYR A 469 -14.86 15.65 -32.89
CA TYR A 469 -13.43 15.98 -32.72
C TYR A 469 -12.74 16.37 -34.04
N LEU A 470 -13.47 17.07 -34.90
CA LEU A 470 -13.07 17.32 -36.28
C LEU A 470 -11.72 18.03 -36.32
N GLU A 471 -11.49 19.01 -35.43
CA GLU A 471 -10.28 19.81 -35.39
C GLU A 471 -9.00 19.00 -35.12
N TYR A 472 -9.04 18.03 -34.19
CA TYR A 472 -7.87 17.16 -33.93
C TYR A 472 -7.52 16.33 -35.16
N PHE A 473 -8.53 15.72 -35.78
CA PHE A 473 -8.32 14.87 -36.95
C PHE A 473 -7.89 15.67 -38.18
N GLU A 474 -8.39 16.90 -38.37
CA GLU A 474 -7.91 17.78 -39.44
C GLU A 474 -6.42 18.12 -39.27
N VAL A 475 -5.97 18.40 -38.04
CA VAL A 475 -4.55 18.62 -37.73
C VAL A 475 -3.73 17.34 -37.97
N PHE A 476 -4.25 16.20 -37.51
CA PHE A 476 -3.60 14.89 -37.70
C PHE A 476 -3.47 14.52 -39.18
N GLU A 477 -4.55 14.63 -39.95
CA GLU A 477 -4.61 14.39 -41.40
C GLU A 477 -3.64 15.31 -42.14
N THR A 478 -3.62 16.60 -41.77
CA THR A 478 -2.67 17.56 -42.33
C THR A 478 -1.22 17.14 -42.06
N ALA A 479 -0.91 16.72 -40.84
CA ALA A 479 0.42 16.21 -40.49
C ALA A 479 0.75 14.91 -41.25
N TYR A 480 -0.21 13.99 -41.35
CA TYR A 480 -0.08 12.72 -42.03
C TYR A 480 0.25 12.92 -43.51
N ASP A 481 -0.59 13.65 -44.24
CA ASP A 481 -0.38 13.92 -45.66
C ASP A 481 0.97 14.61 -45.91
N THR A 482 1.35 15.53 -45.01
CA THR A 482 2.62 16.26 -45.12
C THR A 482 3.81 15.33 -44.95
N LEU A 483 3.88 14.57 -43.85
CA LEU A 483 4.99 13.68 -43.55
C LEU A 483 5.08 12.53 -44.56
N LYS A 484 3.94 11.91 -44.90
CA LYS A 484 3.89 10.80 -45.86
C LYS A 484 4.21 11.25 -47.29
N SER A 485 4.00 12.53 -47.64
CA SER A 485 4.46 13.09 -48.91
C SER A 485 5.98 13.23 -49.03
N ILE A 486 6.70 13.34 -47.89
CA ILE A 486 8.15 13.39 -47.83
C ILE A 486 8.72 11.97 -47.87
N SER A 487 8.22 11.08 -47.01
CA SER A 487 8.45 9.64 -47.10
C SER A 487 7.32 8.85 -46.44
N PRO A 488 6.82 7.77 -47.06
CA PRO A 488 5.80 6.91 -46.47
C PRO A 488 6.27 6.19 -45.19
N GLN A 489 7.60 6.08 -44.97
CA GLN A 489 8.18 5.40 -43.80
C GLN A 489 8.29 6.28 -42.55
N ILE A 490 8.13 7.61 -42.66
CA ILE A 490 8.13 8.49 -41.49
C ILE A 490 6.96 8.13 -40.58
N LYS A 491 7.25 7.85 -39.31
CA LYS A 491 6.25 7.37 -38.37
C LYS A 491 5.49 8.52 -37.72
N LEU A 492 4.19 8.58 -37.95
CA LEU A 492 3.25 9.49 -37.32
C LEU A 492 2.18 8.71 -36.58
N GLY A 493 1.93 9.12 -35.34
CA GLY A 493 0.89 8.55 -34.51
C GLY A 493 0.56 9.48 -33.38
N GLY A 494 -0.03 8.96 -32.33
CA GLY A 494 -0.06 9.66 -31.06
C GLY A 494 -1.43 9.78 -30.41
N GLY A 495 -1.63 10.95 -29.81
CA GLY A 495 -2.82 11.32 -29.05
C GLY A 495 -2.61 11.37 -27.54
N GLY A 496 -1.69 10.58 -26.97
CA GLY A 496 -1.49 10.56 -25.51
C GLY A 496 -2.81 10.34 -24.75
N PHE A 497 -3.69 9.49 -25.29
CA PHE A 497 -5.05 9.36 -24.79
C PHE A 497 -5.05 8.78 -23.37
N GLN A 498 -5.89 9.34 -22.50
CA GLN A 498 -6.14 8.83 -21.14
C GLN A 498 -7.47 8.08 -21.13
N GLN A 499 -7.51 6.80 -20.76
CA GLN A 499 -8.79 6.07 -20.71
C GLN A 499 -9.68 6.50 -19.54
N SER A 500 -9.08 7.08 -18.49
CA SER A 500 -9.81 7.59 -17.32
C SER A 500 -10.38 8.99 -17.53
N ASP A 501 -10.25 9.57 -18.73
CA ASP A 501 -10.88 10.84 -19.07
C ASP A 501 -12.34 10.59 -19.50
N THR A 502 -13.28 11.26 -18.84
CA THR A 502 -14.72 11.10 -19.09
C THR A 502 -15.16 11.70 -20.41
N ASN A 503 -14.35 12.57 -21.00
CA ASN A 503 -14.76 13.39 -22.15
C ASN A 503 -14.53 12.69 -23.49
N VAL A 504 -13.55 11.77 -23.57
CA VAL A 504 -13.16 11.10 -24.83
C VAL A 504 -12.50 9.75 -24.54
N THR A 505 -13.15 8.66 -24.94
CA THR A 505 -12.59 7.31 -24.80
C THR A 505 -11.75 6.94 -26.02
N LEU A 506 -10.72 6.10 -25.84
CA LEU A 506 -9.95 5.58 -26.97
C LEU A 506 -10.84 4.87 -28.01
N GLN A 507 -11.90 4.20 -27.54
CA GLN A 507 -12.87 3.53 -28.41
C GLN A 507 -13.56 4.50 -29.37
N GLN A 508 -13.96 5.69 -28.90
CA GLN A 508 -14.55 6.72 -29.75
C GLN A 508 -13.55 7.26 -30.78
N VAL A 509 -12.31 7.53 -30.35
CA VAL A 509 -11.25 8.01 -31.25
C VAL A 509 -10.97 6.99 -32.36
N ILE A 510 -10.85 5.72 -32.01
CA ILE A 510 -10.63 4.65 -33.00
C ILE A 510 -11.81 4.53 -33.97
N ALA A 511 -13.05 4.62 -33.47
CA ALA A 511 -14.24 4.61 -34.32
C ALA A 511 -14.25 5.76 -35.34
N LEU A 512 -13.72 6.92 -34.95
CA LEU A 512 -13.56 8.09 -35.83
C LEU A 512 -12.43 7.92 -36.84
N TRP A 513 -11.28 7.35 -36.45
CA TRP A 513 -10.21 7.00 -37.41
C TRP A 513 -10.69 6.01 -38.48
N LYS A 514 -11.53 5.04 -38.11
CA LYS A 514 -12.08 4.07 -39.07
C LYS A 514 -12.92 4.68 -40.19
N LYS A 515 -13.45 5.89 -39.99
CA LYS A 515 -14.22 6.63 -41.01
C LYS A 515 -13.33 7.40 -41.99
N ARG A 516 -12.00 7.38 -41.80
CA ARG A 516 -11.02 8.20 -42.53
C ARG A 516 -10.10 7.35 -43.39
N MET A 517 -9.37 8.02 -44.28
CA MET A 517 -8.44 7.38 -45.22
C MET A 517 -6.99 7.33 -44.72
N CYS A 518 -6.67 8.04 -43.63
CA CYS A 518 -5.37 7.98 -42.98
C CYS A 518 -5.42 7.16 -41.69
N TYR A 519 -4.37 6.37 -41.43
CA TYR A 519 -4.25 5.57 -40.23
C TYR A 519 -2.94 5.91 -39.50
N PRO A 520 -2.95 5.99 -38.16
CA PRO A 520 -1.72 6.19 -37.40
C PRO A 520 -0.79 4.98 -37.50
N ASP A 521 0.52 5.21 -37.58
CA ASP A 521 1.53 4.14 -37.49
C ASP A 521 1.62 3.57 -36.06
N PHE A 522 1.25 4.38 -35.06
CA PHE A 522 1.20 4.00 -33.65
C PHE A 522 0.14 4.80 -32.89
N ILE A 523 -0.41 4.21 -31.82
CA ILE A 523 -1.31 4.88 -30.89
C ILE A 523 -0.60 5.03 -29.56
N SER A 524 -0.66 6.23 -28.97
CA SER A 524 0.00 6.51 -27.70
C SER A 524 -0.99 6.82 -26.57
N LEU A 525 -0.63 6.37 -25.37
CA LEU A 525 -1.41 6.52 -24.15
C LEU A 525 -0.59 7.20 -23.04
N TYR A 526 -1.27 7.96 -22.21
CA TYR A 526 -0.74 8.38 -20.91
C TYR A 526 -1.30 7.48 -19.81
N SER A 527 -0.44 7.02 -18.91
CA SER A 527 -0.83 6.15 -17.80
C SER A 527 -0.31 6.68 -16.47
N TYR A 528 -1.12 7.51 -15.83
CA TYR A 528 -0.94 7.95 -14.45
C TYR A 528 -2.15 7.46 -13.64
N PRO A 529 -1.97 6.92 -12.41
CA PRO A 529 -3.04 6.35 -11.60
C PRO A 529 -3.95 7.43 -10.99
N TYR A 530 -4.68 8.14 -11.86
CA TYR A 530 -5.65 9.17 -11.51
C TYR A 530 -6.94 8.95 -12.29
N THR A 531 -8.05 9.14 -11.62
CA THR A 531 -9.39 9.17 -12.21
C THR A 531 -9.89 10.60 -12.16
N ARG A 532 -10.40 11.11 -13.28
CA ARG A 532 -11.08 12.41 -13.32
C ARG A 532 -12.57 12.19 -13.12
N GLY A 533 -13.20 13.04 -12.35
CA GLY A 533 -14.65 13.06 -12.19
C GLY A 533 -15.16 14.47 -11.99
N GLU A 534 -16.37 14.72 -12.45
CA GLU A 534 -17.09 15.96 -12.18
C GLU A 534 -17.96 15.76 -10.92
N VAL A 535 -17.68 16.51 -9.87
CA VAL A 535 -18.52 16.55 -8.67
C VAL A 535 -18.81 18.01 -8.38
N ASN A 536 -20.09 18.40 -8.37
CA ASN A 536 -20.53 19.79 -8.13
C ASN A 536 -19.96 20.85 -9.10
N MET A 537 -19.77 20.51 -10.39
CA MET A 537 -19.20 21.41 -11.41
C MET A 537 -17.73 21.82 -11.16
N GLU A 538 -17.02 21.13 -10.27
CA GLU A 538 -15.56 21.21 -10.13
C GLU A 538 -14.93 19.91 -10.64
N TYR A 539 -13.91 20.06 -11.50
CA TYR A 539 -13.12 18.93 -11.99
C TYR A 539 -12.13 18.51 -10.90
N ASP A 540 -12.36 17.36 -10.29
CA ASP A 540 -11.53 16.83 -9.22
C ASP A 540 -10.72 15.61 -9.74
N ALA A 541 -9.39 15.74 -9.73
CA ALA A 541 -8.48 14.67 -10.10
C ALA A 541 -8.19 13.81 -8.87
N ARG A 542 -8.67 12.57 -8.86
CA ARG A 542 -8.53 11.67 -7.72
C ARG A 542 -7.47 10.61 -7.97
N ARG A 543 -6.58 10.42 -7.00
CA ARG A 543 -5.60 9.33 -7.02
C ARG A 543 -6.30 7.97 -6.98
N SER A 544 -5.97 7.10 -7.92
CA SER A 544 -6.48 5.73 -7.98
C SER A 544 -5.84 4.84 -6.90
N LYS A 545 -6.66 3.95 -6.34
CA LYS A 545 -6.26 2.92 -5.36
C LYS A 545 -6.07 1.55 -6.01
N ASP A 546 -6.11 1.50 -7.34
CA ASP A 546 -5.91 0.27 -8.11
C ASP A 546 -4.39 -0.05 -8.19
N PRO A 547 -3.91 -1.15 -7.58
CA PRO A 547 -2.50 -1.54 -7.67
C PRO A 547 -2.09 -1.96 -9.08
N ASP A 548 -3.05 -2.34 -9.93
CA ASP A 548 -2.85 -2.84 -11.28
C ASP A 548 -3.22 -1.83 -12.37
N PHE A 549 -3.30 -0.54 -12.00
CA PHE A 549 -3.80 0.51 -12.90
C PHE A 549 -3.13 0.49 -14.28
N VAL A 550 -1.79 0.56 -14.37
CA VAL A 550 -1.07 0.60 -15.66
C VAL A 550 -1.39 -0.65 -16.49
N ARG A 551 -1.36 -1.84 -15.86
CA ARG A 551 -1.68 -3.11 -16.51
C ARG A 551 -3.11 -3.08 -17.07
N ASN A 552 -4.07 -2.66 -16.27
CA ASN A 552 -5.49 -2.61 -16.64
C ASN A 552 -5.72 -1.62 -17.80
N GLN A 553 -5.05 -0.47 -17.80
CA GLN A 553 -5.12 0.50 -18.90
C GLN A 553 -4.55 -0.06 -20.21
N VAL A 554 -3.43 -0.78 -20.14
CA VAL A 554 -2.80 -1.41 -21.31
C VAL A 554 -3.68 -2.51 -21.89
N LEU A 555 -4.19 -3.41 -21.04
CA LEU A 555 -5.05 -4.50 -21.49
C LEU A 555 -6.34 -3.97 -22.12
N MET A 556 -6.98 -2.98 -21.49
CA MET A 556 -8.17 -2.33 -22.06
C MET A 556 -7.88 -1.72 -23.44
N ALA A 557 -6.75 -1.01 -23.60
CA ALA A 557 -6.39 -0.45 -24.89
C ALA A 557 -6.12 -1.53 -25.96
N ARG A 558 -5.47 -2.64 -25.58
CA ARG A 558 -5.26 -3.79 -26.47
C ARG A 558 -6.57 -4.42 -26.91
N ASP A 559 -7.50 -4.62 -25.98
CA ASP A 559 -8.82 -5.19 -26.27
C ASP A 559 -9.59 -4.28 -27.24
N ILE A 560 -9.63 -2.96 -26.98
CA ILE A 560 -10.26 -1.99 -27.89
C ILE A 560 -9.63 -2.05 -29.29
N LEU A 561 -8.30 -2.10 -29.39
CA LEU A 561 -7.60 -2.17 -30.68
C LEU A 561 -7.94 -3.47 -31.43
N HIS A 562 -7.90 -4.60 -30.73
CA HIS A 562 -8.21 -5.91 -31.29
C HIS A 562 -9.66 -5.98 -31.79
N GLU A 563 -10.62 -5.52 -30.98
CA GLU A 563 -12.05 -5.51 -31.33
C GLU A 563 -12.39 -4.54 -32.46
N SER A 564 -11.66 -3.42 -32.55
CA SER A 564 -11.91 -2.42 -33.58
C SER A 564 -11.60 -2.90 -35.00
N GLY A 565 -10.71 -3.88 -35.15
CA GLY A 565 -10.19 -4.31 -36.45
C GLY A 565 -9.40 -3.23 -37.20
N LEU A 566 -8.92 -2.18 -36.51
CA LEU A 566 -7.98 -1.21 -37.05
C LEU A 566 -6.68 -1.94 -37.43
N TYR A 567 -6.05 -1.56 -38.54
CA TYR A 567 -4.76 -2.15 -38.96
C TYR A 567 -3.74 -2.01 -37.82
N ASN A 568 -3.36 -3.14 -37.22
CA ASN A 568 -2.65 -3.32 -35.95
C ASN A 568 -1.49 -2.30 -35.75
N PRO A 569 -1.74 -1.10 -35.19
CA PRO A 569 -0.72 -0.09 -35.02
C PRO A 569 0.17 -0.44 -33.82
N GLU A 570 1.39 0.10 -33.75
CA GLU A 570 2.20 -0.03 -32.53
C GLU A 570 1.45 0.60 -31.34
N LEU A 571 1.47 -0.04 -30.17
CA LEU A 571 0.89 0.52 -28.95
C LEU A 571 1.98 1.07 -28.04
N HIS A 572 1.94 2.38 -27.81
CA HIS A 572 2.93 3.10 -27.02
C HIS A 572 2.29 3.60 -25.71
N ILE A 573 3.01 3.47 -24.61
CA ILE A 573 2.75 4.28 -23.40
C ILE A 573 3.75 5.42 -23.45
N SER A 574 3.35 6.57 -24.00
CA SER A 574 4.31 7.68 -24.21
C SER A 574 4.69 8.37 -22.90
N GLU A 575 3.82 8.31 -21.89
CA GLU A 575 4.10 8.73 -20.52
C GLU A 575 3.48 7.79 -19.49
N TRP A 576 4.25 7.46 -18.46
CA TRP A 576 3.73 6.81 -17.26
C TRP A 576 4.58 7.11 -16.03
N ASN A 577 3.92 7.20 -14.89
CA ASN A 577 4.52 7.29 -13.55
C ASN A 577 3.46 6.90 -12.49
N SER A 578 3.86 6.70 -11.23
CA SER A 578 2.94 6.46 -10.11
C SER A 578 2.23 7.71 -9.59
N THR A 579 2.68 8.90 -10.01
CA THR A 579 2.14 10.19 -9.59
C THR A 579 2.41 11.24 -10.68
N ILE A 580 1.53 12.25 -10.78
CA ILE A 580 1.78 13.46 -11.58
C ILE A 580 2.52 14.55 -10.78
N SER A 581 2.60 14.39 -9.44
CA SER A 581 3.25 15.35 -8.55
C SER A 581 4.76 15.31 -8.71
N ASN A 582 5.35 16.50 -8.78
CA ASN A 582 6.79 16.71 -8.76
C ASN A 582 7.33 16.94 -7.33
N ARG A 583 6.50 16.80 -6.29
CA ARG A 583 6.89 16.94 -4.87
C ARG A 583 6.40 15.78 -4.01
N ASN A 584 6.31 14.60 -4.60
CA ASN A 584 5.94 13.39 -3.87
C ASN A 584 7.21 12.67 -3.42
N CYS A 585 7.44 12.58 -2.11
CA CYS A 585 8.65 11.96 -1.57
C CYS A 585 8.81 10.47 -1.93
N LEU A 586 7.72 9.79 -2.33
CA LEU A 586 7.79 8.42 -2.86
C LEU A 586 8.51 8.33 -4.22
N ASN A 587 8.73 9.45 -4.91
CA ASN A 587 9.51 9.48 -6.14
C ASN A 587 10.99 9.16 -5.91
N ASP A 588 11.52 9.49 -4.74
CA ASP A 588 12.93 9.29 -4.40
C ASP A 588 13.20 7.96 -3.68
N SER A 589 12.15 7.26 -3.26
CA SER A 589 12.24 6.11 -2.34
C SER A 589 12.29 4.76 -3.05
N CYS A 590 12.56 3.69 -2.30
CA CYS A 590 12.52 2.31 -2.80
C CYS A 590 11.15 1.92 -3.37
N TYR A 591 10.08 2.58 -2.93
CA TYR A 591 8.75 2.41 -3.53
C TYR A 591 8.79 2.63 -5.04
N LYS A 592 9.52 3.65 -5.51
CA LYS A 592 9.61 3.93 -6.95
C LYS A 592 10.26 2.79 -7.72
N GLY A 593 11.35 2.24 -7.18
CA GLY A 593 12.04 1.10 -7.77
C GLY A 593 11.13 -0.12 -7.90
N ALA A 594 10.45 -0.48 -6.81
CA ALA A 594 9.50 -1.59 -6.80
C ALA A 594 8.30 -1.35 -7.73
N TYR A 595 7.73 -0.14 -7.75
CA TYR A 595 6.62 0.23 -8.63
C TYR A 595 7.02 0.12 -10.11
N ILE A 596 8.18 0.64 -10.50
CA ILE A 596 8.65 0.58 -11.90
C ILE A 596 8.84 -0.88 -12.31
N MET A 597 9.56 -1.67 -11.52
CA MET A 597 9.82 -3.08 -11.84
C MET A 597 8.52 -3.89 -11.95
N LYS A 598 7.59 -3.70 -11.01
CA LYS A 598 6.26 -4.32 -11.00
C LYS A 598 5.51 -4.06 -12.30
N ASN A 599 5.34 -2.78 -12.66
CA ASN A 599 4.58 -2.40 -13.84
C ASN A 599 5.26 -2.82 -15.14
N ILE A 600 6.59 -2.85 -15.22
CA ILE A 600 7.29 -3.41 -16.39
C ILE A 600 6.97 -4.91 -16.52
N ILE A 601 7.06 -5.68 -15.42
CA ILE A 601 6.78 -7.13 -15.41
C ILE A 601 5.35 -7.42 -15.86
N ASP A 602 4.38 -6.67 -15.35
CA ASP A 602 2.96 -6.85 -15.64
C ASP A 602 2.58 -6.69 -17.12
N VAL A 603 3.33 -5.86 -17.86
CA VAL A 603 3.02 -5.49 -19.25
C VAL A 603 4.04 -6.04 -20.25
N ILE A 604 4.90 -6.99 -19.85
CA ILE A 604 5.85 -7.62 -20.77
C ILE A 604 5.12 -8.20 -21.98
N GLY A 605 5.53 -7.77 -23.17
CA GLY A 605 4.95 -8.20 -24.44
C GLY A 605 3.57 -7.61 -24.75
N GLN A 606 3.03 -6.74 -23.90
CA GLN A 606 1.73 -6.09 -24.10
C GLN A 606 1.84 -4.72 -24.77
N VAL A 607 3.02 -4.11 -24.83
CA VAL A 607 3.23 -2.80 -25.47
C VAL A 607 4.51 -2.81 -26.28
N ASP A 608 4.53 -2.01 -27.33
CA ASP A 608 5.65 -1.92 -28.26
C ASP A 608 6.72 -0.96 -27.73
N LEU A 609 6.33 0.04 -26.96
CA LEU A 609 7.20 1.07 -26.40
C LEU A 609 6.62 1.64 -25.09
N MET A 610 7.46 1.88 -24.09
CA MET A 610 7.09 2.63 -22.88
C MET A 610 8.09 3.76 -22.62
N GLY A 611 7.58 4.96 -22.39
CA GLY A 611 8.35 6.14 -22.00
C GLY A 611 8.08 6.50 -20.55
N TYR A 612 9.05 6.23 -19.67
CA TYR A 612 8.93 6.68 -18.28
C TYR A 612 9.00 8.20 -18.21
N TRP A 613 8.13 8.78 -17.37
CA TRP A 613 8.17 10.20 -17.04
C TRP A 613 8.74 10.34 -15.62
N VAL A 614 9.94 10.88 -15.39
CA VAL A 614 10.87 11.54 -16.33
C VAL A 614 12.31 11.08 -16.03
N GLY A 615 13.25 11.29 -16.96
CA GLY A 615 14.63 10.86 -16.81
C GLY A 615 15.43 11.62 -15.73
N SER A 616 15.14 12.90 -15.51
CA SER A 616 15.91 13.76 -14.60
C SER A 616 15.04 14.78 -13.86
N ASP A 617 15.41 15.04 -12.59
CA ASP A 617 14.83 16.11 -11.78
C ASP A 617 15.08 17.53 -12.30
N LEU A 618 16.08 17.72 -13.18
CA LEU A 618 16.38 19.04 -13.75
C LEU A 618 15.17 19.65 -14.48
N PHE A 619 14.25 18.83 -14.98
CA PHE A 619 12.98 19.29 -15.56
C PHE A 619 12.09 20.03 -14.56
N SER A 620 12.04 19.58 -13.31
CA SER A 620 11.19 20.13 -12.26
C SER A 620 11.93 21.02 -11.26
N GLU A 621 13.11 21.50 -11.68
CA GLU A 621 13.89 22.49 -10.96
C GLU A 621 13.11 23.80 -10.84
N TYR A 622 12.95 24.26 -9.61
CA TYR A 622 12.23 25.47 -9.27
C TYR A 622 12.81 26.12 -7.99
N LEU A 623 12.19 27.18 -7.50
CA LEU A 623 12.66 27.99 -6.37
C LEU A 623 12.93 27.17 -5.08
N ASP A 624 12.25 26.04 -4.90
CA ASP A 624 12.36 25.15 -3.74
C ASP A 624 13.33 23.98 -3.97
N SER A 625 14.05 23.92 -5.10
CA SER A 625 14.96 22.82 -5.45
C SER A 625 16.38 22.97 -4.86
N HIS A 626 16.49 23.52 -3.66
CA HIS A 626 17.78 23.77 -2.99
C HIS A 626 18.37 22.51 -2.36
N CYS A 627 17.55 21.64 -1.77
CA CYS A 627 17.97 20.38 -1.16
C CYS A 627 18.34 19.30 -2.18
N LEU A 628 18.94 18.19 -1.70
CA LEU A 628 19.35 17.04 -2.53
C LEU A 628 18.16 16.37 -3.24
N LEU A 629 17.10 16.08 -2.47
CA LEU A 629 15.89 15.39 -2.91
C LEU A 629 14.67 16.19 -2.47
N ASN A 630 13.69 16.33 -3.35
CA ASN A 630 12.47 17.11 -3.09
C ASN A 630 11.19 16.42 -3.59
N GLY A 631 11.25 15.11 -3.88
CA GLY A 631 10.11 14.38 -4.44
C GLY A 631 9.90 14.58 -5.94
N SER A 632 10.90 15.07 -6.67
CA SER A 632 10.86 15.17 -8.14
C SER A 632 10.90 13.78 -8.80
N GLY A 633 10.22 13.64 -9.95
CA GLY A 633 9.95 12.33 -10.58
C GLY A 633 11.11 11.69 -11.34
N GLY A 634 12.29 12.32 -11.37
CA GLY A 634 13.45 11.91 -12.16
C GLY A 634 14.05 10.57 -11.71
N LEU A 635 14.57 9.80 -12.67
CA LEU A 635 15.45 8.65 -12.35
C LEU A 635 16.79 9.10 -11.76
N LEU A 636 17.22 10.31 -12.11
CA LEU A 636 18.39 11.00 -11.60
C LEU A 636 17.95 12.22 -10.78
N SER A 637 18.61 12.46 -9.65
CA SER A 637 18.50 13.74 -8.93
C SER A 637 19.06 14.89 -9.77
N LYS A 638 18.83 16.15 -9.35
CA LYS A 638 19.43 17.32 -10.01
C LYS A 638 20.96 17.24 -10.07
N ASP A 639 21.56 16.61 -9.06
CA ASP A 639 23.01 16.38 -8.95
C ASP A 639 23.45 15.06 -9.62
N GLY A 640 22.61 14.42 -10.44
CA GLY A 640 22.95 13.21 -11.16
C GLY A 640 23.12 11.95 -10.29
N ILE A 641 22.58 11.96 -9.06
CA ILE A 641 22.56 10.76 -8.21
C ILE A 641 21.46 9.81 -8.70
N ARG A 642 21.80 8.53 -8.85
CA ARG A 642 20.86 7.49 -9.27
C ARG A 642 19.88 7.20 -8.15
N LYS A 643 18.59 7.31 -8.44
CA LYS A 643 17.52 6.96 -7.51
C LYS A 643 17.14 5.48 -7.62
N PRO A 644 16.39 4.90 -6.68
CA PRO A 644 15.90 3.52 -6.77
C PRO A 644 15.21 3.18 -8.09
N GLY A 645 14.46 4.11 -8.68
CA GLY A 645 13.83 3.93 -10.00
C GLY A 645 14.83 3.69 -11.14
N PHE A 646 16.02 4.31 -11.10
CA PHE A 646 17.09 4.08 -12.07
C PHE A 646 17.53 2.62 -12.08
N TYR A 647 17.73 2.05 -10.90
CA TYR A 647 18.19 0.68 -10.75
C TYR A 647 17.13 -0.36 -11.14
N ALA A 648 15.84 -0.02 -11.04
CA ALA A 648 14.78 -0.86 -11.59
C ALA A 648 14.94 -1.03 -13.11
N PHE A 649 15.19 0.05 -13.86
CA PHE A 649 15.50 -0.04 -15.29
C PHE A 649 16.81 -0.78 -15.55
N GLU A 650 17.84 -0.50 -14.75
CA GLU A 650 19.16 -1.15 -14.89
C GLU A 650 19.07 -2.67 -14.72
N PHE A 651 18.32 -3.15 -13.72
CA PHE A 651 18.03 -4.58 -13.49
C PHE A 651 17.25 -5.18 -14.65
N MET A 652 16.15 -4.54 -15.07
CA MET A 652 15.34 -5.05 -16.20
C MET A 652 16.14 -5.10 -17.51
N ASN A 653 17.10 -4.21 -17.70
CA ASN A 653 17.96 -4.19 -18.89
C ASN A 653 19.00 -5.30 -18.94
N GLN A 654 19.32 -5.92 -17.80
CA GLN A 654 20.23 -7.07 -17.74
C GLN A 654 19.54 -8.40 -18.03
N MET A 655 18.21 -8.43 -18.10
CA MET A 655 17.45 -9.63 -18.42
C MET A 655 17.85 -10.21 -19.78
N GLY A 656 17.75 -11.53 -19.94
CA GLY A 656 18.13 -12.29 -21.13
C GLY A 656 17.29 -11.97 -22.37
N ASN A 657 17.55 -12.66 -23.47
CA ASN A 657 16.83 -12.45 -24.74
C ASN A 657 15.59 -13.35 -24.89
N PHE A 658 15.51 -14.42 -24.10
CA PHE A 658 14.39 -15.33 -24.12
C PHE A 658 13.69 -15.35 -22.76
N LEU A 659 12.38 -15.13 -22.77
CA LEU A 659 11.50 -15.24 -21.62
C LEU A 659 11.20 -16.71 -21.33
N LEU A 660 11.32 -17.12 -20.07
CA LEU A 660 10.89 -18.43 -19.58
C LEU A 660 9.53 -18.38 -18.90
N GLY A 661 9.27 -17.32 -18.12
CA GLY A 661 8.03 -17.15 -17.38
C GLY A 661 8.25 -16.35 -16.09
N GLY A 662 7.31 -16.45 -15.15
CA GLY A 662 7.33 -15.68 -13.92
C GLY A 662 5.96 -15.69 -13.24
N ASN A 663 5.78 -14.79 -12.28
CA ASN A 663 4.50 -14.49 -11.64
C ASN A 663 4.38 -12.96 -11.42
N GLU A 664 3.41 -12.52 -10.65
CA GLU A 664 3.17 -11.09 -10.33
C GLU A 664 4.33 -10.39 -9.60
N ASN A 665 5.30 -11.13 -9.06
CA ASN A 665 6.44 -10.55 -8.33
C ASN A 665 7.79 -10.78 -9.00
N CYS A 666 7.84 -11.56 -10.08
CA CYS A 666 9.11 -11.89 -10.73
C CYS A 666 8.97 -12.30 -12.19
N VAL A 667 10.07 -12.13 -12.91
CA VAL A 667 10.24 -12.64 -14.27
C VAL A 667 11.59 -13.34 -14.40
N VAL A 668 11.62 -14.43 -15.16
CA VAL A 668 12.81 -15.25 -15.41
C VAL A 668 13.07 -15.34 -16.90
N THR A 669 14.31 -15.16 -17.28
CA THR A 669 14.78 -15.18 -18.66
C THR A 669 16.06 -16.00 -18.79
N THR A 670 16.44 -16.33 -20.02
CA THR A 670 17.70 -17.00 -20.34
C THR A 670 18.34 -16.39 -21.58
N ASN A 671 19.65 -16.56 -21.71
CA ASN A 671 20.36 -16.35 -22.97
C ASN A 671 20.46 -17.62 -23.84
N GLY A 672 19.95 -18.75 -23.35
CA GLY A 672 19.97 -20.03 -24.06
C GLY A 672 21.25 -20.85 -23.90
N HIS A 673 22.25 -20.35 -23.16
CA HIS A 673 23.56 -20.98 -22.97
C HIS A 673 23.82 -21.33 -21.50
N GLY A 674 22.82 -21.85 -20.80
CA GLY A 674 22.94 -22.21 -19.38
C GLY A 674 23.05 -21.02 -18.43
N ASN A 675 22.67 -19.81 -18.87
CA ASN A 675 22.58 -18.64 -18.01
C ASN A 675 21.12 -18.22 -17.85
N TYR A 676 20.75 -17.88 -16.63
CA TYR A 676 19.39 -17.47 -16.27
C TYR A 676 19.43 -16.15 -15.51
N SER A 677 18.52 -15.24 -15.84
CA SER A 677 18.38 -13.95 -15.17
C SER A 677 16.99 -13.84 -14.59
N VAL A 678 16.91 -13.45 -13.33
CA VAL A 678 15.67 -13.23 -12.59
C VAL A 678 15.62 -11.77 -12.17
N ALA A 679 14.48 -11.11 -12.40
CA ALA A 679 14.16 -9.84 -11.75
C ALA A 679 12.96 -10.07 -10.85
N CYS A 680 13.00 -9.58 -9.62
CA CYS A 680 11.92 -9.72 -8.66
C CYS A 680 11.78 -8.47 -7.78
N HIS A 681 10.54 -8.21 -7.34
CA HIS A 681 10.22 -7.07 -6.49
C HIS A 681 9.24 -7.49 -5.38
N ASN A 682 9.31 -6.79 -4.24
CA ASN A 682 8.31 -6.86 -3.18
C ASN A 682 7.57 -5.52 -3.10
N TYR A 683 6.77 -5.24 -4.12
CA TYR A 683 5.99 -4.02 -4.19
C TYR A 683 4.92 -4.01 -3.10
N LYS A 684 4.88 -2.94 -2.30
CA LYS A 684 3.81 -2.68 -1.33
C LYS A 684 2.99 -1.50 -1.81
N HIS A 685 1.70 -1.73 -1.99
CA HIS A 685 0.80 -0.67 -2.45
C HIS A 685 0.56 0.35 -1.32
N PRO A 686 0.41 1.64 -1.64
CA PRO A 686 0.07 2.64 -0.64
C PRO A 686 -1.31 2.37 -0.02
N ASN A 687 -1.43 2.53 1.28
CA ASN A 687 -2.67 2.33 2.02
C ASN A 687 -3.50 3.63 2.10
N PHE A 688 -4.62 3.58 2.81
CA PHE A 688 -5.52 4.74 2.94
C PHE A 688 -4.84 6.01 3.49
N LYS A 689 -3.81 5.92 4.35
CA LYS A 689 -3.11 7.09 4.91
C LYS A 689 -2.42 7.90 3.82
N TYR A 690 -1.87 7.24 2.80
CA TYR A 690 -1.30 7.90 1.62
C TYR A 690 -2.36 8.74 0.89
N TYR A 691 -3.55 8.16 0.68
CA TYR A 691 -4.64 8.82 -0.04
C TYR A 691 -5.33 9.94 0.75
N MET A 692 -5.18 9.96 2.07
CA MET A 692 -5.72 11.02 2.94
C MET A 692 -4.79 12.24 3.10
N LYS A 693 -3.50 12.10 2.74
CA LYS A 693 -2.52 13.20 2.78
C LYS A 693 -2.27 13.76 1.39
N MET A 694 -2.07 15.08 1.26
CA MET A 694 -1.61 15.67 0.00
C MET A 694 -0.18 15.21 -0.31
N GLU A 695 0.13 15.08 -1.60
CA GLU A 695 1.39 14.47 -2.06
C GLU A 695 2.63 15.26 -1.64
N ASP A 696 2.52 16.58 -1.46
CA ASP A 696 3.60 17.50 -1.13
C ASP A 696 3.79 17.77 0.37
N VAL A 697 3.01 17.13 1.24
CA VAL A 697 3.09 17.29 2.71
C VAL A 697 3.45 16.00 3.44
N MET A 698 3.87 14.96 2.70
CA MET A 698 4.18 13.65 3.28
C MET A 698 5.53 13.68 4.00
N ASP A 699 5.51 13.25 5.26
CA ASP A 699 6.71 13.11 6.07
C ASP A 699 7.50 11.86 5.69
N ILE A 700 8.76 12.07 5.29
CA ILE A 700 9.71 11.01 4.93
C ILE A 700 9.95 10.08 6.14
N ALA A 701 9.98 10.61 7.37
CA ALA A 701 10.26 9.82 8.56
C ALA A 701 9.14 8.81 8.88
N GLN A 702 7.91 9.07 8.44
CA GLN A 702 6.74 8.21 8.65
C GLN A 702 6.34 7.43 7.40
N MET A 703 7.22 7.35 6.38
CA MET A 703 6.88 6.76 5.09
C MET A 703 6.42 5.30 5.20
N GLN A 704 6.95 4.52 6.13
CA GLN A 704 6.55 3.11 6.32
C GLN A 704 5.07 2.95 6.69
N GLU A 705 4.44 3.96 7.31
CA GLU A 705 3.02 3.91 7.64
C GLU A 705 2.11 4.09 6.42
N LEU A 706 2.67 4.46 5.26
CA LEU A 706 1.91 4.75 4.05
C LEU A 706 1.57 3.50 3.22
N PHE A 707 1.97 2.29 3.63
CA PHE A 707 1.81 1.05 2.85
C PHE A 707 0.92 0.00 3.55
N ASP A 708 0.30 -0.87 2.76
CA ASP A 708 -0.70 -1.85 3.25
C ASP A 708 -0.14 -2.87 4.25
N ASN A 709 1.13 -3.25 4.09
CA ASN A 709 1.81 -4.20 4.97
C ASN A 709 3.33 -4.09 4.82
N ASN A 710 4.05 -4.63 5.80
CA ASN A 710 5.51 -4.74 5.80
C ASN A 710 5.97 -6.20 5.69
N GLU A 711 5.21 -7.04 5.00
CA GLU A 711 5.53 -8.47 4.89
C GLU A 711 6.73 -8.72 3.96
N LEU A 712 7.63 -9.62 4.35
CA LEU A 712 8.64 -10.15 3.43
C LEU A 712 7.99 -10.99 2.34
N LEU A 713 8.68 -11.12 1.22
CA LEU A 713 8.31 -12.00 0.14
C LEU A 713 9.39 -13.07 -0.05
N ARG A 714 9.04 -14.35 0.16
CA ARG A 714 9.92 -15.48 -0.17
C ARG A 714 9.50 -16.08 -1.51
N LEU A 715 10.45 -16.16 -2.45
CA LEU A 715 10.26 -16.76 -3.77
C LEU A 715 11.16 -17.99 -3.90
N ASN A 716 10.56 -19.12 -4.30
CA ASN A 716 11.24 -20.38 -4.50
C ASN A 716 11.20 -20.71 -5.99
N PHE A 717 12.37 -20.89 -6.60
CA PHE A 717 12.49 -21.13 -8.02
C PHE A 717 12.87 -22.57 -8.28
N GLN A 718 12.23 -23.16 -9.28
CA GLN A 718 12.58 -24.45 -9.83
C GLN A 718 12.63 -24.33 -11.36
N ILE A 719 13.82 -24.43 -11.94
CA ILE A 719 14.01 -24.45 -13.41
C ILE A 719 14.38 -25.87 -13.82
N LYS A 720 13.51 -26.52 -14.57
CA LYS A 720 13.70 -27.89 -15.09
C LYS A 720 14.49 -27.87 -16.40
N HIS A 721 15.06 -29.03 -16.73
CA HIS A 721 15.84 -29.27 -17.95
C HIS A 721 17.06 -28.34 -18.08
N VAL A 722 17.71 -28.07 -16.95
CA VAL A 722 18.99 -27.35 -16.89
C VAL A 722 20.16 -28.32 -17.01
N LYS A 723 21.37 -27.81 -17.25
CA LYS A 723 22.58 -28.64 -17.30
C LYS A 723 23.01 -29.02 -15.88
N ASN A 724 23.46 -30.26 -15.68
CA ASN A 724 24.06 -30.65 -14.40
C ASN A 724 25.44 -30.00 -14.19
N GLY A 725 25.72 -29.62 -12.95
CA GLY A 725 26.97 -28.99 -12.52
C GLY A 725 26.75 -27.83 -11.55
N THR A 726 27.82 -27.07 -11.30
CA THR A 726 27.82 -25.93 -10.39
C THR A 726 27.29 -24.68 -11.09
N TYR A 727 26.36 -23.98 -10.43
CA TYR A 727 25.91 -22.66 -10.82
C TYR A 727 26.34 -21.63 -9.77
N GLN A 728 26.79 -20.46 -10.24
CA GLN A 728 26.99 -19.29 -9.40
C GLN A 728 25.75 -18.40 -9.47
N LEU A 729 25.13 -18.14 -8.31
CA LEU A 729 24.09 -17.15 -8.12
C LEU A 729 24.72 -15.83 -7.69
N LYS A 730 24.60 -14.80 -8.52
CA LYS A 730 24.95 -13.42 -8.17
C LYS A 730 23.68 -12.60 -8.02
N THR A 731 23.34 -12.23 -6.80
CA THR A 731 22.19 -11.37 -6.50
C THR A 731 22.65 -9.94 -6.31
N ARG A 732 21.99 -9.02 -7.00
CA ARG A 732 22.08 -7.57 -6.78
C ARG A 732 20.76 -7.12 -6.19
N SER A 733 20.78 -6.49 -5.02
CA SER A 733 19.59 -6.03 -4.32
C SER A 733 19.62 -4.53 -4.07
N LEU A 734 18.45 -3.91 -4.06
CA LEU A 734 18.26 -2.54 -3.62
C LEU A 734 16.98 -2.46 -2.79
N GLY A 735 17.07 -1.87 -1.61
CA GLY A 735 15.93 -1.68 -0.71
C GLY A 735 16.25 -0.66 0.38
N PRO A 736 15.34 -0.44 1.36
CA PRO A 736 15.53 0.59 2.38
C PRO A 736 16.81 0.45 3.21
N GLN A 737 17.36 -0.77 3.30
CA GLN A 737 18.59 -1.05 4.02
C GLN A 737 19.87 -0.88 3.17
N ASN A 738 19.77 -0.77 1.84
CA ASN A 738 20.92 -0.69 0.93
C ASN A 738 20.61 -0.02 -0.42
N GLY A 739 21.51 0.86 -0.87
CA GLY A 739 21.49 1.43 -2.23
C GLY A 739 20.50 2.56 -2.48
N SER A 740 19.65 2.90 -1.52
CA SER A 740 18.66 3.97 -1.64
C SER A 740 19.19 5.32 -1.19
N VAL A 741 19.19 6.29 -2.12
CA VAL A 741 19.65 7.65 -1.84
C VAL A 741 18.82 8.36 -0.77
N GLN A 742 17.50 8.14 -0.74
CA GLN A 742 16.65 8.76 0.27
C GLN A 742 16.95 8.18 1.66
N ASP A 743 17.11 6.86 1.77
CA ASP A 743 17.42 6.22 3.05
C ASP A 743 18.82 6.59 3.57
N GLU A 744 19.81 6.75 2.69
CA GLU A 744 21.12 7.29 3.07
C GLU A 744 21.05 8.76 3.46
N TRP A 745 20.24 9.57 2.78
CA TRP A 745 20.04 10.97 3.14
C TRP A 745 19.34 11.14 4.50
N ILE A 746 18.39 10.26 4.84
CA ILE A 746 17.79 10.19 6.19
C ILE A 746 18.87 9.95 7.25
N LYS A 747 19.84 9.05 7.01
CA LYS A 747 20.97 8.81 7.94
C LYS A 747 21.88 10.02 8.08
N MET A 748 21.89 10.92 7.10
CA MET A 748 22.59 12.20 7.12
C MET A 748 21.70 13.35 7.66
N ASP A 749 20.68 13.02 8.45
CA ASP A 749 19.74 13.96 9.08
C ASP A 749 19.05 14.90 8.07
N LEU A 750 18.81 14.40 6.86
CA LEU A 750 18.20 15.15 5.75
C LEU A 750 18.90 16.50 5.46
N SER A 751 20.22 16.55 5.67
CA SER A 751 21.00 17.79 5.49
C SER A 751 20.75 18.44 4.13
N GLU A 752 20.34 19.71 4.15
CA GLU A 752 20.05 20.50 2.95
C GLU A 752 21.32 20.95 2.22
N ASN A 753 22.44 21.08 2.94
CA ASN A 753 23.68 21.67 2.45
C ASN A 753 24.78 20.62 2.34
N LEU A 754 24.71 19.78 1.30
CA LEU A 754 25.75 18.80 1.00
C LEU A 754 26.85 19.43 0.13
N ASN A 755 28.10 19.25 0.55
CA ASN A 755 29.24 19.64 -0.25
C ASN A 755 29.56 18.59 -1.33
N LYS A 756 30.47 18.93 -2.25
CA LYS A 756 30.82 18.04 -3.38
C LYS A 756 31.33 16.66 -2.94
N GLN A 757 32.12 16.58 -1.87
CA GLN A 757 32.66 15.30 -1.38
C GLN A 757 31.55 14.41 -0.82
N GLU A 758 30.55 14.99 -0.16
CA GLU A 758 29.38 14.27 0.35
C GLU A 758 28.47 13.77 -0.79
N LEU A 759 28.28 14.59 -1.83
CA LEU A 759 27.58 14.17 -3.05
C LEU A 759 28.32 13.03 -3.76
N ASP A 760 29.65 13.13 -3.89
CA ASP A 760 30.49 12.08 -4.47
C ASP A 760 30.45 10.79 -3.64
N TYR A 761 30.40 10.89 -2.31
CA TYR A 761 30.19 9.77 -1.41
C TYR A 761 28.85 9.08 -1.67
N LEU A 762 27.73 9.83 -1.71
CA LEU A 762 26.41 9.28 -2.02
C LEU A 762 26.38 8.60 -3.39
N ARG A 763 27.03 9.16 -4.42
CA ARG A 763 27.14 8.53 -5.74
C ARG A 763 27.83 7.16 -5.70
N GLN A 764 28.75 6.93 -4.76
CA GLN A 764 29.47 5.66 -4.61
C GLN A 764 28.69 4.63 -3.79
N ILE A 765 28.01 5.06 -2.73
CA ILE A 765 27.33 4.14 -1.80
C ILE A 765 25.88 3.83 -2.17
N CYS A 766 25.19 4.73 -2.89
CA CYS A 766 23.82 4.54 -3.34
C CYS A 766 23.79 3.65 -4.58
N THR A 767 24.33 2.44 -4.46
CA THR A 767 24.40 1.40 -5.49
C THR A 767 23.87 0.07 -4.94
N PRO A 768 23.38 -0.85 -5.79
CA PRO A 768 22.86 -2.14 -5.34
C PRO A 768 23.88 -2.98 -4.57
N HIS A 769 23.44 -3.56 -3.45
CA HIS A 769 24.23 -4.53 -2.71
C HIS A 769 24.40 -5.84 -3.51
N ILE A 770 25.57 -6.49 -3.40
CA ILE A 770 25.88 -7.69 -4.17
C ILE A 770 26.19 -8.86 -3.24
N THR A 771 25.52 -9.99 -3.46
CA THR A 771 25.85 -11.27 -2.83
C THR A 771 26.12 -12.33 -3.88
N ILE A 772 27.00 -13.27 -3.57
CA ILE A 772 27.37 -14.39 -4.45
C ILE A 772 27.27 -15.68 -3.66
N ARG A 773 26.59 -16.67 -4.24
CA ARG A 773 26.42 -18.02 -3.70
C ARG A 773 26.60 -19.04 -4.80
N THR A 774 26.81 -20.31 -4.46
CA THR A 774 26.84 -21.41 -5.42
C THR A 774 25.73 -22.40 -5.11
N CYS A 775 25.22 -23.06 -6.15
CA CYS A 775 24.33 -24.20 -6.01
C CYS A 775 24.73 -25.32 -6.98
N GLU A 776 24.49 -26.56 -6.58
CA GLU A 776 24.80 -27.76 -7.35
C GLU A 776 23.53 -28.34 -7.97
N VAL A 777 23.62 -28.77 -9.23
CA VAL A 777 22.54 -29.40 -9.97
C VAL A 777 22.94 -30.80 -10.39
N THR A 778 22.15 -31.81 -10.00
CA THR A 778 22.47 -33.23 -10.24
C THR A 778 21.39 -34.00 -11.01
N ASP A 779 20.16 -33.50 -11.04
CA ASP A 779 18.97 -34.14 -11.61
C ASP A 779 18.35 -33.33 -12.77
N GLY A 780 19.08 -32.36 -13.30
CA GLY A 780 18.59 -31.43 -14.33
C GLY A 780 17.58 -30.40 -13.80
N ILE A 781 17.50 -30.21 -12.47
CA ILE A 781 16.60 -29.26 -11.82
C ILE A 781 17.41 -28.26 -10.99
N LEU A 782 17.35 -26.98 -11.39
CA LEU A 782 17.96 -25.88 -10.66
C LEU A 782 16.97 -25.33 -9.64
N ASN A 783 17.24 -25.58 -8.36
CA ASN A 783 16.45 -25.06 -7.25
C ASN A 783 17.24 -23.97 -6.51
N PHE A 784 16.58 -22.84 -6.24
CA PHE A 784 17.12 -21.79 -5.38
C PHE A 784 15.98 -20.95 -4.82
N GLU A 785 16.30 -20.16 -3.80
CA GLU A 785 15.33 -19.26 -3.18
C GLU A 785 15.92 -17.86 -3.01
N THR A 786 15.03 -16.88 -2.87
CA THR A 786 15.38 -15.54 -2.41
C THR A 786 14.28 -14.99 -1.50
N VAL A 787 14.67 -14.04 -0.65
CA VAL A 787 13.78 -13.30 0.25
C VAL A 787 13.95 -11.82 -0.02
N LEU A 788 12.85 -11.10 -0.17
CA LEU A 788 12.80 -9.68 -0.41
C LEU A 788 12.15 -8.94 0.78
N GLN A 789 12.84 -7.93 1.29
CA GLN A 789 12.32 -6.91 2.21
C GLN A 789 11.19 -6.11 1.54
N PRO A 790 10.29 -5.46 2.32
CA PRO A 790 9.27 -4.60 1.74
C PRO A 790 9.92 -3.51 0.88
N LEU A 791 9.38 -3.29 -0.32
CA LEU A 791 9.89 -2.35 -1.33
C LEU A 791 11.25 -2.71 -1.92
N GLU A 792 11.81 -3.88 -1.62
CA GLU A 792 13.07 -4.33 -2.21
C GLU A 792 12.87 -4.78 -3.67
N ILE A 793 13.85 -4.48 -4.51
CA ILE A 793 14.02 -5.05 -5.85
C ILE A 793 15.31 -5.84 -5.91
N GLN A 794 15.32 -6.93 -6.67
CA GLN A 794 16.50 -7.76 -6.87
C GLN A 794 16.65 -8.18 -8.33
N TYR A 795 17.91 -8.29 -8.76
CA TYR A 795 18.34 -8.95 -9.98
C TYR A 795 19.26 -10.12 -9.62
N ILE A 796 18.90 -11.33 -10.03
CA ILE A 796 19.67 -12.55 -9.76
C ILE A 796 20.16 -13.11 -11.09
N HIS A 797 21.48 -13.29 -11.20
CA HIS A 797 22.11 -13.91 -12.36
C HIS A 797 22.67 -15.28 -11.97
N LEU A 798 22.19 -16.32 -12.64
CA LEU A 798 22.63 -17.70 -12.48
C LEU A 798 23.53 -18.07 -13.65
N LEU A 799 24.79 -18.35 -13.34
CA LEU A 799 25.86 -18.62 -14.30
C LEU A 799 26.37 -20.06 -14.12
N TYR A 800 26.21 -20.89 -15.14
CA TYR A 800 26.83 -22.22 -15.17
C TYR A 800 28.36 -22.09 -15.16
N GLN A 801 29.01 -22.80 -14.24
CA GLN A 801 30.48 -22.85 -14.16
C GLN A 801 30.98 -24.06 -14.95
N LEU A 802 31.91 -23.82 -15.87
CA LEU A 802 32.50 -24.84 -16.75
C LEU A 802 33.57 -25.68 -16.07
#